data_AF-A0A3D4EY35-F1
#
_entry.id   AF-A0A3D4EY35-F1
#
_cell.length_a   1.000
_cell.length_b   1.000
_cell.length_c   1.000
_cell.angle_alpha   90.00
_cell.angle_beta   90.00
_cell.angle_gamma   90.00
#
_symmetry.space_group_name_H-M   'P 1'
#
loop_
_entity.id
_entity.type
_entity.pdbx_description
1 polymer ?
#
loop_
_entity_poly.entity_id
_entity_poly.type
_entity_poly.pdbx_seq_one_letter_code
_entity_poly.pdbx_strand_id
1 'polypeptide(L)'
;MPGELYISGDGVAQGYHGRPSLTAEKFLPNPFSQKGGEHGEVMYRTGDRVRFREDGLLEYLGRMDEQLQLRGYRIEPAEIELALRQQEGLREAAVVERRGQLVAFVSGEFDELRVKVSLQKELPAYMVPGIIQVLEEFPLTANGKVDRLALPDLKIVQSDQEIIAPRTEREEILLRVWQEVLGHEGFGVEDNFFEQGGDSIMAMQIIAGARREGLSLTPTQLFEHQTIVGLAQIARDQAEEAEEIVAGEVPLSSLQLAFLESEPTEPGHFHQGLVLKVNAEVDLTLLEAALREVVGYHDAFRLRMARGENGQWEQDYGVDTGEVIFEVVDRPSSSVEMVKRQGPFDLKSGPLTKAVVFRGEEGICLWWQAHHFIVDGLSWRILLEDLETIYGQLARNEAVKFSQKTTSLSRWWREYPAKQVAGVFGDRANRWTWDEAEEFSWEIGIGDHPVKEVEVLGTLAQAYGEFLRVSELPVSLERHGRQHSRPDLDVTRTVGWFTSLHFLLIALPGTGLDHVLRQLDGQLNSLARQDSGGHQVELSFNYLGRLTMPSGSLLQGLAAGEIPEMNHPKNGRPFPLELVAWIEGERLKIRFRWHRALLAPAAVEQIAQRQCSLFESLLEGAVKPKVILKKDPNLSKLMSKLKSRDGTRQ
;
A
#
# COMPACT_ATOMS: atom_id res chain seq x y z
N MET A 1 22.33 26.07 -25.13
CA MET A 1 22.37 25.04 -26.20
C MET A 1 22.50 23.66 -25.57
N PRO A 2 21.90 22.60 -26.13
CA PRO A 2 22.05 21.21 -25.64
C PRO A 2 23.47 20.66 -25.87
N GLY A 3 23.95 19.82 -24.96
CA GLY A 3 25.23 19.10 -25.05
C GLY A 3 25.18 17.79 -24.26
N GLU A 4 26.25 17.01 -24.33
CA GLU A 4 26.39 15.78 -23.52
C GLU A 4 26.96 16.12 -22.14
N LEU A 5 26.45 15.47 -21.09
CA LEU A 5 26.90 15.66 -19.72
C LEU A 5 28.18 14.85 -19.43
N TYR A 6 29.18 15.52 -18.85
CA TYR A 6 30.40 14.91 -18.33
C TYR A 6 30.57 15.34 -16.88
N ILE A 7 30.94 14.40 -16.00
CA ILE A 7 31.09 14.65 -14.56
C ILE A 7 32.55 14.47 -14.17
N SER A 8 33.13 15.40 -13.42
CA SER A 8 34.51 15.31 -12.88
C SER A 8 34.55 15.72 -11.41
N GLY A 9 35.51 15.21 -10.64
CA GLY A 9 35.68 15.53 -9.21
C GLY A 9 35.65 14.28 -8.32
N ASP A 10 35.56 14.48 -7.01
CA ASP A 10 35.71 13.41 -6.00
C ASP A 10 34.64 12.30 -6.09
N GLY A 11 33.50 12.58 -6.72
CA GLY A 11 32.42 11.62 -6.96
C GLY A 11 32.67 10.65 -8.13
N VAL A 12 33.76 10.80 -8.88
CA VAL A 12 34.08 9.92 -10.02
C VAL A 12 34.83 8.68 -9.52
N ALA A 13 34.24 7.50 -9.74
CA ALA A 13 34.85 6.22 -9.39
C ALA A 13 36.12 5.90 -10.21
N GLN A 14 36.90 4.91 -9.77
CA GLN A 14 38.11 4.48 -10.49
C GLN A 14 37.84 3.77 -11.83
N GLY A 15 36.61 3.27 -12.04
CA GLY A 15 36.22 2.54 -13.24
C GLY A 15 35.29 1.36 -12.98
N TYR A 16 35.04 0.56 -14.00
CA TYR A 16 34.27 -0.68 -13.91
C TYR A 16 35.16 -1.88 -13.54
N HIS A 17 34.75 -2.62 -12.51
CA HIS A 17 35.47 -3.81 -12.06
C HIS A 17 35.51 -4.90 -13.15
N GLY A 18 36.70 -5.41 -13.46
CA GLY A 18 36.91 -6.46 -14.48
C GLY A 18 36.64 -6.03 -15.94
N ARG A 19 36.42 -4.73 -16.22
CA ARG A 19 36.06 -4.22 -17.56
C ARG A 19 36.94 -3.04 -18.00
N PRO A 20 38.26 -3.24 -18.22
CA PRO A 20 39.20 -2.16 -18.50
C PRO A 20 38.90 -1.39 -19.80
N SER A 21 38.43 -2.07 -20.85
CA SER A 21 38.08 -1.41 -22.12
C SER A 21 36.91 -0.44 -21.98
N LEU A 22 35.88 -0.83 -21.24
CA LEU A 22 34.71 0.02 -20.96
C LEU A 22 35.08 1.20 -20.04
N THR A 23 35.97 0.95 -19.07
CA THR A 23 36.51 2.02 -18.23
C THR A 23 37.24 3.06 -19.06
N ALA A 24 38.13 2.67 -19.97
CA ALA A 24 38.85 3.60 -20.83
C ALA A 24 37.91 4.38 -21.80
N GLU A 25 36.78 3.79 -22.20
CA GLU A 25 35.78 4.45 -23.04
C GLU A 25 34.98 5.52 -22.28
N LYS A 26 34.62 5.25 -21.02
CA LYS A 26 33.71 6.11 -20.24
C LYS A 26 34.42 7.07 -19.28
N PHE A 27 35.63 6.74 -18.81
CA PHE A 27 36.43 7.54 -17.89
C PHE A 27 37.59 8.17 -18.66
N LEU A 28 37.37 9.40 -19.10
CA LEU A 28 38.24 10.12 -20.03
C LEU A 28 39.15 11.12 -19.29
N PRO A 29 40.34 11.44 -19.82
CA PRO A 29 41.16 12.52 -19.30
C PRO A 29 40.38 13.84 -19.31
N ASN A 30 40.37 14.58 -18.20
CA ASN A 30 39.65 15.84 -18.08
C ASN A 30 40.48 17.00 -18.68
N PRO A 31 40.09 17.60 -19.82
CA PRO A 31 40.83 18.71 -20.42
C PRO A 31 40.72 20.02 -19.63
N PHE A 32 39.81 20.10 -18.65
CA PHE A 32 39.60 21.29 -17.82
C PHE A 32 40.46 21.30 -16.55
N SER A 33 41.18 20.21 -16.26
CA SER A 33 42.05 20.04 -15.09
C SER A 33 43.19 21.07 -15.00
N GLN A 34 43.64 21.64 -16.13
CA GLN A 34 44.78 22.58 -16.16
C GLN A 34 44.40 24.05 -15.87
N LYS A 35 43.12 24.36 -15.59
CA LYS A 35 42.63 25.74 -15.42
C LYS A 35 42.53 26.23 -13.97
N GLY A 36 43.31 25.67 -13.05
CA GLY A 36 43.46 26.19 -11.69
C GLY A 36 42.13 26.26 -10.92
N GLY A 37 41.63 25.12 -10.48
CA GLY A 37 40.39 24.98 -9.70
C GLY A 37 40.09 23.51 -9.38
N GLU A 38 39.15 23.29 -8.45
CA GLU A 38 38.67 22.05 -7.82
C GLU A 38 38.11 20.96 -8.78
N HIS A 39 38.78 20.69 -9.91
CA HIS A 39 38.34 19.74 -10.92
C HIS A 39 39.27 18.52 -10.97
N GLY A 40 38.69 17.32 -10.84
CA GLY A 40 39.44 16.05 -10.88
C GLY A 40 40.09 15.78 -12.24
N GLU A 41 41.16 14.99 -12.26
CA GLU A 41 41.96 14.67 -13.47
C GLU A 41 41.21 13.82 -14.51
N VAL A 42 40.12 13.17 -14.10
CA VAL A 42 39.28 12.28 -14.90
C VAL A 42 37.85 12.81 -14.96
N MET A 43 37.22 12.70 -16.12
CA MET A 43 35.80 12.97 -16.32
C MET A 43 35.07 11.70 -16.78
N TYR A 44 33.90 11.45 -16.22
CA TYR A 44 33.00 10.37 -16.61
C TYR A 44 31.98 10.86 -17.64
N ARG A 45 31.90 10.15 -18.77
CA ARG A 45 30.94 10.36 -19.85
C ARG A 45 29.62 9.68 -19.52
N THR A 46 28.56 10.45 -19.22
CA THR A 46 27.30 9.86 -18.71
C THR A 46 26.40 9.29 -19.82
N GLY A 47 26.56 9.80 -21.05
CA GLY A 47 25.67 9.53 -22.17
C GLY A 47 24.32 10.25 -22.04
N ASP A 48 24.21 11.25 -21.16
CA ASP A 48 23.00 12.06 -21.00
C ASP A 48 23.11 13.34 -21.81
N ARG A 49 22.00 13.75 -22.43
CA ARG A 49 21.88 15.03 -23.12
C ARG A 49 21.27 16.05 -22.16
N VAL A 50 21.94 17.18 -21.99
CA VAL A 50 21.54 18.23 -21.04
C VAL A 50 21.66 19.62 -21.68
N ARG A 51 21.08 20.63 -21.04
CA ARG A 51 21.28 22.05 -21.39
C ARG A 51 21.28 22.90 -20.13
N PHE A 52 22.15 23.91 -20.07
CA PHE A 52 22.04 24.95 -19.04
C PHE A 52 20.85 25.88 -19.30
N ARG A 53 20.04 26.07 -18.25
CA ARG A 53 19.00 27.09 -18.17
C ARG A 53 19.59 28.43 -17.78
N GLU A 54 18.81 29.50 -17.95
CA GLU A 54 19.23 30.88 -17.61
C GLU A 54 19.47 31.09 -16.10
N ASP A 55 18.87 30.26 -15.25
CA ASP A 55 19.06 30.25 -13.78
C ASP A 55 20.31 29.49 -13.33
N GLY A 56 21.09 28.94 -14.26
CA GLY A 56 22.31 28.17 -13.98
C GLY A 56 22.07 26.68 -13.69
N LEU A 57 20.82 26.21 -13.68
CA LEU A 57 20.51 24.79 -13.51
C LEU A 57 20.65 23.99 -14.82
N LEU A 58 20.93 22.69 -14.68
CA LEU A 58 20.96 21.74 -15.79
C LEU A 58 19.57 21.15 -16.03
N GLU A 59 19.06 21.30 -17.24
CA GLU A 59 17.86 20.65 -17.75
C GLU A 59 18.27 19.35 -18.47
N TYR A 60 17.69 18.23 -18.06
CA TYR A 60 17.88 16.93 -18.71
C TYR A 60 16.98 16.81 -19.94
N LEU A 61 17.54 16.36 -21.06
CA LEU A 61 16.91 16.31 -22.38
C LEU A 61 16.85 14.88 -22.96
N GLY A 62 17.07 13.85 -22.15
CA GLY A 62 17.09 12.45 -22.55
C GLY A 62 18.49 11.84 -22.65
N ARG A 63 18.57 10.57 -23.04
CA ARG A 63 19.85 9.90 -23.32
C ARG A 63 20.34 10.18 -24.73
N MET A 64 21.65 10.10 -24.92
CA MET A 64 22.31 10.11 -26.22
C MET A 64 22.29 8.71 -26.88
N ASP A 65 22.01 7.66 -26.10
CA ASP A 65 21.84 6.27 -26.55
C ASP A 65 20.35 5.85 -26.54
N GLU A 66 20.07 4.66 -27.07
CA GLU A 66 18.70 4.15 -27.31
C GLU A 66 18.16 3.29 -26.15
N GLN A 67 18.78 3.34 -24.98
CA GLN A 67 18.43 2.49 -23.85
C GLN A 67 17.16 2.98 -23.14
N LEU A 68 16.30 2.03 -22.79
CA LEU A 68 15.06 2.30 -22.06
C LEU A 68 15.26 2.02 -20.57
N GLN A 69 14.61 2.83 -19.75
CA GLN A 69 14.57 2.62 -18.30
C GLN A 69 13.13 2.38 -17.88
N LEU A 70 12.81 1.14 -17.51
CA LEU A 70 11.45 0.70 -17.21
C LEU A 70 11.43 0.00 -15.85
N ARG A 71 10.62 0.50 -14.89
CA ARG A 71 10.43 -0.13 -13.56
C ARG A 71 11.77 -0.46 -12.86
N GLY A 72 12.75 0.44 -12.99
CA GLY A 72 14.10 0.27 -12.42
C GLY A 72 15.07 -0.60 -13.24
N TYR A 73 14.61 -1.26 -14.31
CA TYR A 73 15.44 -2.06 -15.20
C TYR A 73 16.01 -1.22 -16.35
N ARG A 74 17.30 -1.41 -16.62
CA ARG A 74 17.97 -0.89 -17.81
C ARG A 74 17.77 -1.92 -18.92
N ILE A 75 16.98 -1.57 -19.92
CA ILE A 75 16.57 -2.46 -20.99
C ILE A 75 17.21 -1.98 -22.30
N GLU A 76 17.84 -2.91 -23.00
CA GLU A 76 18.30 -2.71 -24.38
C GLU A 76 17.17 -3.10 -25.33
N PRO A 77 16.50 -2.16 -26.02
CA PRO A 77 15.40 -2.50 -26.93
C PRO A 77 15.82 -3.48 -28.01
N ALA A 78 17.08 -3.37 -28.46
CA ALA A 78 17.66 -4.24 -29.47
C ALA A 78 17.63 -5.73 -29.09
N GLU A 79 17.67 -6.07 -27.80
CA GLU A 79 17.56 -7.45 -27.31
C GLU A 79 16.15 -8.00 -27.55
N ILE A 80 15.13 -7.19 -27.22
CA ILE A 80 13.72 -7.55 -27.42
C ILE A 80 13.37 -7.56 -28.91
N GLU A 81 13.83 -6.56 -29.66
CA GLU A 81 13.66 -6.47 -31.12
C GLU A 81 14.30 -7.66 -31.85
N LEU A 82 15.40 -8.20 -31.34
CA LEU A 82 16.02 -9.40 -31.89
C LEU A 82 15.18 -10.65 -31.59
N ALA A 83 14.73 -10.82 -30.34
CA ALA A 83 13.88 -11.95 -29.95
C ALA A 83 12.54 -11.97 -30.72
N LEU A 84 11.95 -10.79 -30.95
CA LEU A 84 10.76 -10.61 -31.79
C LEU A 84 11.01 -11.03 -33.24
N ARG A 85 12.13 -10.60 -33.85
CA ARG A 85 12.47 -10.96 -35.24
C ARG A 85 12.83 -12.43 -35.45
N GLN A 86 13.07 -13.18 -34.38
CA GLN A 86 13.29 -14.64 -34.44
C GLN A 86 11.98 -15.43 -34.48
N GLN A 87 10.84 -14.78 -34.21
CA GLN A 87 9.54 -15.43 -34.23
C GLN A 87 9.05 -15.67 -35.67
N GLU A 88 8.42 -16.82 -35.87
CA GLU A 88 7.83 -17.20 -37.15
C GLU A 88 6.76 -16.17 -37.56
N GLY A 89 6.92 -15.57 -38.74
CA GLY A 89 5.96 -14.60 -39.31
C GLY A 89 6.29 -13.12 -39.09
N LEU A 90 7.18 -12.79 -38.15
CA LEU A 90 7.65 -11.42 -37.90
C LEU A 90 8.84 -11.03 -38.79
N ARG A 91 8.82 -9.82 -39.36
CA ARG A 91 9.86 -9.32 -40.29
C ARG A 91 10.65 -8.17 -39.70
N GLU A 92 9.97 -7.12 -39.24
CA GLU A 92 10.58 -5.97 -38.58
C GLU A 92 10.02 -5.81 -37.18
N ALA A 93 10.83 -5.27 -36.27
CA ALA A 93 10.42 -4.96 -34.91
C ALA A 93 11.15 -3.70 -34.43
N ALA A 94 10.43 -2.80 -33.78
CA ALA A 94 11.00 -1.69 -33.02
C ALA A 94 10.31 -1.60 -31.67
N VAL A 95 11.10 -1.51 -30.60
CA VAL A 95 10.59 -1.45 -29.23
C VAL A 95 10.83 -0.07 -28.67
N VAL A 96 9.77 0.51 -28.11
CA VAL A 96 9.81 1.81 -27.43
C VAL A 96 9.15 1.72 -26.07
N GLU A 97 9.50 2.66 -25.20
CA GLU A 97 8.75 2.90 -23.98
C GLU A 97 7.68 3.97 -24.25
N ARG A 98 6.46 3.72 -23.75
CA ARG A 98 5.35 4.66 -23.74
C ARG A 98 4.59 4.50 -22.44
N ARG A 99 4.43 5.56 -21.65
CA ARG A 99 3.58 5.57 -20.42
C ARG A 99 3.94 4.46 -19.41
N GLY A 100 5.22 4.14 -19.25
CA GLY A 100 5.71 3.14 -18.30
C GLY A 100 5.54 1.68 -18.74
N GLN A 101 5.40 1.44 -20.04
CA GLN A 101 5.30 0.10 -20.64
C GLN A 101 6.11 -0.01 -21.94
N LEU A 102 6.54 -1.24 -22.25
CA LEU A 102 7.16 -1.57 -23.52
C LEU A 102 6.09 -1.80 -24.59
N VAL A 103 6.23 -1.08 -25.69
CA VAL A 103 5.41 -1.22 -26.89
C VAL A 103 6.31 -1.75 -28.00
N ALA A 104 5.96 -2.90 -28.56
CA ALA A 104 6.62 -3.45 -29.74
C ALA A 104 5.79 -3.11 -30.98
N PHE A 105 6.34 -2.30 -31.87
CA PHE A 105 5.84 -2.21 -33.22
C PHE A 105 6.45 -3.34 -34.03
N VAL A 106 5.65 -4.04 -34.82
CA VAL A 106 6.10 -5.19 -35.62
C VAL A 106 5.47 -5.20 -37.00
N SER A 107 6.07 -5.90 -37.97
CA SER A 107 5.45 -6.17 -39.27
C SER A 107 5.41 -7.67 -39.59
N GLY A 108 4.37 -8.10 -40.30
CA GLY A 108 4.15 -9.49 -40.68
C GLY A 108 2.84 -10.08 -40.15
N GLU A 109 2.63 -11.36 -40.42
CA GLU A 109 1.47 -12.13 -39.95
C GLU A 109 1.97 -13.14 -38.91
N PHE A 110 1.44 -13.05 -37.70
CA PHE A 110 1.89 -13.85 -36.57
C PHE A 110 0.73 -14.10 -35.61
N ASP A 111 0.92 -15.08 -34.72
CA ASP A 111 0.05 -15.32 -33.58
C ASP A 111 0.63 -14.61 -32.35
N GLU A 112 -0.04 -13.55 -31.88
CA GLU A 112 0.43 -12.71 -30.78
C GLU A 112 0.62 -13.51 -29.47
N LEU A 113 -0.28 -14.45 -29.17
CA LEU A 113 -0.20 -15.29 -27.98
C LEU A 113 1.01 -16.21 -28.05
N ARG A 114 1.25 -16.85 -29.20
CA ARG A 114 2.43 -17.70 -29.41
C ARG A 114 3.73 -16.91 -29.29
N VAL A 115 3.77 -15.68 -29.83
CA VAL A 115 4.91 -14.76 -29.70
C VAL A 115 5.16 -14.40 -28.24
N LYS A 116 4.14 -13.94 -27.49
CA LYS A 116 4.28 -13.57 -26.07
C LYS A 116 4.78 -14.73 -25.22
N VAL A 117 4.23 -15.93 -25.41
CA VAL A 117 4.68 -17.15 -24.71
C VAL A 117 6.13 -17.51 -25.07
N SER A 118 6.54 -17.32 -26.33
CA SER A 118 7.94 -17.58 -26.72
C SER A 118 8.90 -16.57 -26.10
N LEU A 119 8.55 -15.27 -26.11
CA LEU A 119 9.37 -14.23 -25.51
C LEU A 119 9.56 -14.46 -23.99
N GLN A 120 8.53 -14.90 -23.29
CA GLN A 120 8.62 -15.22 -21.85
C GLN A 120 9.57 -16.38 -21.52
N LYS A 121 9.90 -17.24 -22.49
CA LYS A 121 10.88 -18.33 -22.30
C LYS A 121 12.33 -17.84 -22.44
N GLU A 122 12.54 -16.76 -23.18
CA GLU A 122 13.88 -16.27 -23.56
C GLU A 122 14.25 -14.97 -22.86
N LEU A 123 13.25 -14.17 -22.46
CA LEU A 123 13.40 -12.87 -21.84
C LEU A 123 12.77 -12.86 -20.44
N PRO A 124 13.35 -12.12 -19.48
CA PRO A 124 12.68 -11.81 -18.22
C PRO A 124 11.31 -11.15 -18.44
N ALA A 125 10.36 -11.37 -17.52
CA ALA A 125 8.98 -10.87 -17.65
C ALA A 125 8.88 -9.35 -17.90
N TYR A 126 9.79 -8.55 -17.32
CA TYR A 126 9.82 -7.10 -17.50
C TYR A 126 10.33 -6.63 -18.87
N MET A 127 10.93 -7.51 -19.67
CA MET A 127 11.38 -7.24 -21.04
C MET A 127 10.35 -7.67 -22.09
N VAL A 128 9.28 -8.36 -21.70
CA VAL A 128 8.22 -8.78 -22.61
C VAL A 128 7.29 -7.58 -22.87
N PRO A 129 7.10 -7.16 -24.14
CA PRO A 129 6.22 -6.04 -24.45
C PRO A 129 4.77 -6.30 -24.03
N GLY A 130 4.16 -5.33 -23.33
CA GLY A 130 2.75 -5.40 -22.95
C GLY A 130 1.84 -5.26 -24.17
N ILE A 131 2.24 -4.38 -25.10
CA ILE A 131 1.53 -4.09 -26.34
C ILE A 131 2.38 -4.51 -27.54
N ILE A 132 1.79 -5.24 -28.47
CA ILE A 132 2.37 -5.56 -29.78
C ILE A 132 1.46 -4.95 -30.85
N GLN A 133 1.95 -3.97 -31.60
CA GLN A 133 1.18 -3.26 -32.63
C GLN A 133 1.75 -3.57 -34.02
N VAL A 134 0.88 -4.03 -34.92
CA VAL A 134 1.25 -4.26 -36.32
C VAL A 134 1.33 -2.94 -37.08
N LEU A 135 2.44 -2.73 -37.80
CA LEU A 135 2.61 -1.68 -38.79
C LEU A 135 2.72 -2.30 -40.18
N GLU A 136 1.99 -1.71 -41.14
CA GLU A 136 2.14 -2.06 -42.55
C GLU A 136 3.50 -1.61 -43.10
N GLU A 137 3.99 -0.45 -42.65
CA GLU A 137 5.27 0.11 -43.06
C GLU A 137 5.92 0.85 -41.87
N PHE A 138 7.21 0.60 -41.62
CA PHE A 138 7.96 1.33 -40.59
C PHE A 138 8.39 2.70 -41.11
N PRO A 139 8.23 3.77 -40.31
CA PRO A 139 8.79 5.06 -40.64
C PRO A 139 10.32 4.94 -40.62
N LEU A 140 10.98 5.38 -41.69
CA LEU A 140 12.43 5.36 -41.83
C LEU A 140 12.99 6.78 -41.86
N THR A 141 14.13 6.98 -41.21
CA THR A 141 14.98 8.17 -41.34
C THR A 141 15.57 8.26 -42.76
N ALA A 142 16.11 9.42 -43.13
CA ALA A 142 16.81 9.62 -44.41
C ALA A 142 17.98 8.65 -44.65
N ASN A 143 18.49 7.99 -43.60
CA ASN A 143 19.56 7.00 -43.66
C ASN A 143 19.04 5.54 -43.68
N GLY A 144 17.74 5.32 -43.83
CA GLY A 144 17.14 3.98 -43.92
C GLY A 144 17.04 3.22 -42.59
N LYS A 145 17.25 3.88 -41.44
CA LYS A 145 16.99 3.31 -40.10
C LYS A 145 15.58 3.64 -39.65
N VAL A 146 14.95 2.78 -38.84
CA VAL A 146 13.65 3.07 -38.21
C VAL A 146 13.70 4.39 -37.45
N ASP A 147 12.78 5.29 -37.77
CA ASP A 147 12.58 6.56 -37.07
C ASP A 147 11.61 6.35 -35.91
N ARG A 148 12.17 6.07 -34.72
CA ARG A 148 11.38 5.80 -33.50
C ARG A 148 10.57 7.01 -33.02
N LEU A 149 10.92 8.22 -33.43
CA LEU A 149 10.18 9.44 -33.10
C LEU A 149 8.95 9.63 -34.00
N ALA A 150 8.99 9.04 -35.20
CA ALA A 150 7.89 9.05 -36.15
C ALA A 150 6.98 7.80 -36.03
N LEU A 151 7.29 6.88 -35.11
CA LEU A 151 6.37 5.78 -34.78
C LEU A 151 5.04 6.36 -34.28
N PRO A 152 3.90 5.82 -34.74
CA PRO A 152 2.60 6.37 -34.39
C PRO A 152 2.40 6.36 -32.88
N ASP A 153 1.77 7.41 -32.36
CA ASP A 153 1.23 7.36 -31.01
C ASP A 153 0.21 6.23 -30.93
N LEU A 154 0.15 5.59 -29.76
CA LEU A 154 -0.89 4.62 -29.46
C LEU A 154 -2.22 5.33 -29.61
N LYS A 155 -2.93 5.04 -30.72
CA LYS A 155 -4.36 5.27 -30.73
C LYS A 155 -4.90 4.30 -29.70
N ILE A 156 -5.14 4.81 -28.50
CA ILE A 156 -6.18 4.24 -27.63
C ILE A 156 -7.46 4.44 -28.44
N VAL A 157 -7.70 3.52 -29.36
CA VAL A 157 -9.05 3.03 -29.51
C VAL A 157 -9.38 2.65 -28.07
N GLN A 158 -10.32 3.35 -27.43
CA GLN A 158 -11.11 2.72 -26.39
C GLN A 158 -11.57 1.45 -27.07
N SER A 159 -10.82 0.37 -26.86
CA SER A 159 -11.16 -0.83 -27.53
C SER A 159 -12.51 -1.16 -26.92
N ASP A 160 -13.51 -1.23 -27.76
CA ASP A 160 -14.44 -2.34 -27.71
C ASP A 160 -13.60 -3.64 -27.82
N GLN A 161 -12.66 -3.85 -26.88
CA GLN A 161 -12.00 -5.11 -26.67
C GLN A 161 -13.16 -5.98 -26.26
N GLU A 162 -13.44 -6.95 -27.10
CA GLU A 162 -14.47 -7.92 -26.85
C GLU A 162 -14.20 -8.48 -25.45
N ILE A 163 -15.05 -8.16 -24.49
CA ILE A 163 -14.92 -8.63 -23.11
C ILE A 163 -14.96 -10.15 -23.19
N ILE A 164 -13.80 -10.76 -23.02
CA ILE A 164 -13.65 -12.20 -23.18
C ILE A 164 -14.38 -12.88 -22.02
N ALA A 165 -15.48 -13.55 -22.35
CA ALA A 165 -16.31 -14.27 -21.40
C ALA A 165 -15.55 -15.48 -20.80
N PRO A 166 -15.89 -15.88 -19.55
CA PRO A 166 -15.32 -17.06 -18.93
C PRO A 166 -15.73 -18.34 -19.68
N ARG A 167 -14.81 -19.30 -19.71
CA ARG A 167 -14.92 -20.57 -20.46
C ARG A 167 -15.00 -21.79 -19.54
N THR A 168 -14.64 -21.61 -18.28
CA THR A 168 -14.60 -22.67 -17.26
C THR A 168 -15.27 -22.20 -15.97
N GLU A 169 -15.76 -23.14 -15.15
CA GLU A 169 -16.36 -22.83 -13.84
C GLU A 169 -15.38 -22.05 -12.93
N ARG A 170 -14.08 -22.37 -12.99
CA ARG A 170 -13.05 -21.64 -12.23
C ARG A 170 -12.90 -20.20 -12.72
N GLU A 171 -12.96 -19.97 -14.02
CA GLU A 171 -12.95 -18.62 -14.59
C GLU A 171 -14.21 -17.84 -14.19
N GLU A 172 -15.39 -18.47 -14.17
CA GLU A 172 -16.63 -17.83 -13.71
C GLU A 172 -16.58 -17.43 -12.24
N ILE A 173 -16.05 -18.31 -11.38
CA ILE A 173 -15.83 -18.02 -9.96
C ILE A 173 -14.85 -16.85 -9.80
N LEU A 174 -13.69 -16.92 -10.46
CA LEU A 174 -12.67 -15.88 -10.33
C LEU A 174 -13.13 -14.54 -10.90
N LEU A 175 -13.84 -14.53 -12.03
CA LEU A 175 -14.40 -13.31 -12.61
C LEU A 175 -15.38 -12.64 -11.66
N ARG A 176 -16.34 -13.40 -11.10
CA ARG A 176 -17.28 -12.88 -10.10
C ARG A 176 -16.56 -12.27 -8.90
N VAL A 177 -15.59 -13.00 -8.33
CA VAL A 177 -14.80 -12.52 -7.18
C VAL A 177 -14.00 -11.26 -7.53
N TRP A 178 -13.40 -11.19 -8.72
CA TRP A 178 -12.68 -10.01 -9.17
C TRP A 178 -13.61 -8.81 -9.35
N GLN A 179 -14.77 -8.98 -9.96
CA GLN A 179 -15.76 -7.92 -10.18
C GLN A 179 -16.29 -7.37 -8.84
N GLU A 180 -16.58 -8.25 -7.88
CA GLU A 180 -16.97 -7.86 -6.51
C GLU A 180 -15.88 -7.04 -5.82
N VAL A 181 -14.60 -7.43 -5.96
CA VAL A 181 -13.46 -6.77 -5.29
C VAL A 181 -13.07 -5.45 -5.97
N LEU A 182 -12.98 -5.44 -7.30
CA LEU A 182 -12.61 -4.27 -8.09
C LEU A 182 -13.76 -3.25 -8.17
N GLY A 183 -15.00 -3.72 -8.00
CA GLY A 183 -16.19 -2.88 -7.93
C GLY A 183 -16.72 -2.44 -9.30
N HIS A 184 -16.35 -3.13 -10.38
CA HIS A 184 -16.84 -2.88 -11.74
C HIS A 184 -16.87 -4.18 -12.57
N GLU A 185 -17.67 -4.20 -13.64
CA GLU A 185 -17.89 -5.38 -14.49
C GLU A 185 -17.26 -5.21 -15.90
N GLY A 186 -16.43 -4.18 -16.11
CA GLY A 186 -15.95 -3.74 -17.41
C GLY A 186 -14.77 -4.54 -18.01
N PHE A 187 -14.44 -5.70 -17.46
CA PHE A 187 -13.27 -6.50 -17.86
C PHE A 187 -13.62 -7.99 -18.00
N GLY A 188 -12.89 -8.68 -18.87
CA GLY A 188 -12.99 -10.11 -19.16
C GLY A 188 -11.85 -10.92 -18.56
N VAL A 189 -11.82 -12.22 -18.89
CA VAL A 189 -10.91 -13.18 -18.23
C VAL A 189 -9.44 -13.03 -18.62
N GLU A 190 -9.14 -12.30 -19.69
CA GLU A 190 -7.78 -12.06 -20.19
C GLU A 190 -7.20 -10.71 -19.74
N ASP A 191 -8.00 -9.87 -19.07
CA ASP A 191 -7.57 -8.55 -18.64
C ASP A 191 -6.62 -8.62 -17.44
N ASN A 192 -5.67 -7.69 -17.42
CA ASN A 192 -4.65 -7.64 -16.38
C ASN A 192 -5.20 -7.01 -15.09
N PHE A 193 -5.05 -7.72 -13.98
CA PHE A 193 -5.47 -7.28 -12.65
C PHE A 193 -5.06 -5.84 -12.29
N PHE A 194 -3.79 -5.49 -12.52
CA PHE A 194 -3.24 -4.19 -12.14
C PHE A 194 -3.67 -3.06 -13.10
N GLU A 195 -4.00 -3.40 -14.34
CA GLU A 195 -4.55 -2.43 -15.30
C GLU A 195 -6.01 -2.09 -14.97
N GLN A 196 -6.74 -3.03 -14.37
CA GLN A 196 -8.11 -2.83 -13.89
C GLN A 196 -8.21 -2.11 -12.53
N GLY A 197 -7.09 -1.59 -12.02
CA GLY A 197 -7.03 -0.86 -10.74
C GLY A 197 -6.78 -1.74 -9.52
N GLY A 198 -6.36 -3.00 -9.73
CA GLY A 198 -5.98 -3.91 -8.67
C GLY A 198 -4.74 -3.47 -7.89
N ASP A 199 -4.77 -3.67 -6.57
CA ASP A 199 -3.62 -3.47 -5.67
C ASP A 199 -3.35 -4.73 -4.81
N SER A 200 -2.32 -4.68 -3.95
CA SER A 200 -1.96 -5.84 -3.12
C SER A 200 -3.01 -6.19 -2.06
N ILE A 201 -3.83 -5.25 -1.62
CA ILE A 201 -4.93 -5.50 -0.68
C ILE A 201 -6.06 -6.20 -1.42
N MET A 202 -6.44 -5.73 -2.60
CA MET A 202 -7.42 -6.37 -3.47
C MET A 202 -6.99 -7.78 -3.89
N ALA A 203 -5.70 -8.01 -4.16
CA ALA A 203 -5.17 -9.35 -4.44
C ALA A 203 -5.46 -10.32 -3.27
N MET A 204 -5.24 -9.87 -2.03
CA MET A 204 -5.56 -10.64 -0.83
C MET A 204 -7.07 -10.88 -0.68
N GLN A 205 -7.90 -9.90 -1.06
CA GLN A 205 -9.37 -10.03 -1.05
C GLN A 205 -9.84 -11.07 -2.07
N ILE A 206 -9.28 -11.04 -3.28
CA ILE A 206 -9.56 -12.02 -4.35
C ILE A 206 -9.21 -13.43 -3.88
N ILE A 207 -8.04 -13.62 -3.26
CA ILE A 207 -7.62 -14.94 -2.80
C ILE A 207 -8.53 -15.45 -1.68
N ALA A 208 -8.87 -14.58 -0.72
CA ALA A 208 -9.83 -14.92 0.33
C ALA A 208 -11.22 -15.23 -0.24
N GLY A 209 -11.66 -14.50 -1.27
CA GLY A 209 -12.92 -14.72 -1.99
C GLY A 209 -12.94 -16.06 -2.72
N ALA A 210 -11.91 -16.33 -3.54
CA ALA A 210 -11.74 -17.58 -4.26
C ALA A 210 -11.74 -18.79 -3.31
N ARG A 211 -11.11 -18.66 -2.13
CA ARG A 211 -11.09 -19.70 -1.10
C ARG A 211 -12.49 -20.01 -0.54
N ARG A 212 -13.34 -19.01 -0.34
CA ARG A 212 -14.74 -19.26 0.09
C ARG A 212 -15.52 -20.08 -0.94
N GLU A 213 -15.16 -19.93 -2.21
CA GLU A 213 -15.73 -20.66 -3.34
C GLU A 213 -14.97 -21.99 -3.63
N GLY A 214 -14.09 -22.42 -2.72
CA GLY A 214 -13.38 -23.70 -2.81
C GLY A 214 -12.11 -23.69 -3.64
N LEU A 215 -11.60 -22.53 -4.07
CA LEU A 215 -10.37 -22.40 -4.85
C LEU A 215 -9.19 -21.90 -3.99
N SER A 216 -8.10 -22.66 -3.97
CA SER A 216 -6.86 -22.31 -3.29
C SER A 216 -5.88 -21.62 -4.25
N LEU A 217 -5.51 -20.39 -3.90
CA LEU A 217 -4.54 -19.54 -4.60
C LEU A 217 -3.64 -18.84 -3.58
N THR A 218 -2.46 -18.39 -4.00
CA THR A 218 -1.54 -17.60 -3.17
C THR A 218 -1.33 -16.20 -3.72
N PRO A 219 -0.91 -15.22 -2.89
CA PRO A 219 -0.58 -13.87 -3.36
C PRO A 219 0.47 -13.90 -4.46
N THR A 220 1.53 -14.69 -4.28
CA THR A 220 2.58 -14.88 -5.28
C THR A 220 2.03 -15.31 -6.63
N GLN A 221 1.10 -16.28 -6.62
CA GLN A 221 0.48 -16.77 -7.85
C GLN A 221 -0.31 -15.70 -8.60
N LEU A 222 -1.01 -14.80 -7.91
CA LEU A 222 -1.72 -13.69 -8.56
C LEU A 222 -0.76 -12.65 -9.16
N PHE A 223 0.35 -12.37 -8.50
CA PHE A 223 1.39 -11.49 -9.05
C PHE A 223 2.12 -12.10 -10.26
N GLU A 224 2.29 -13.42 -10.28
CA GLU A 224 2.89 -14.16 -11.40
C GLU A 224 1.91 -14.36 -12.56
N HIS A 225 0.63 -14.62 -12.26
CA HIS A 225 -0.44 -14.89 -13.20
C HIS A 225 -1.52 -13.82 -13.09
N GLN A 226 -1.30 -12.70 -13.76
CA GLN A 226 -2.05 -11.45 -13.57
C GLN A 226 -3.41 -11.41 -14.30
N THR A 227 -3.90 -12.55 -14.81
CA THR A 227 -5.17 -12.68 -15.53
C THR A 227 -5.99 -13.81 -14.93
N ILE A 228 -7.33 -13.74 -15.07
CA ILE A 228 -8.23 -14.79 -14.59
C ILE A 228 -7.95 -16.13 -15.26
N VAL A 229 -7.69 -16.13 -16.59
CA VAL A 229 -7.28 -17.35 -17.31
C VAL A 229 -6.01 -17.95 -16.72
N GLY A 230 -4.99 -17.13 -16.44
CA GLY A 230 -3.74 -17.59 -15.86
C GLY A 230 -3.93 -18.22 -14.48
N LEU A 231 -4.74 -17.57 -13.63
CA LEU A 231 -5.07 -18.08 -12.29
C LEU A 231 -5.91 -19.35 -12.32
N ALA A 232 -6.92 -19.43 -13.18
CA ALA A 232 -7.82 -20.59 -13.26
C ALA A 232 -7.07 -21.89 -13.60
N GLN A 233 -5.98 -21.80 -14.37
CA GLN A 233 -5.14 -22.94 -14.73
C GLN A 233 -4.34 -23.51 -13.56
N ILE A 234 -3.93 -22.67 -12.60
CA ILE A 234 -3.09 -23.06 -11.47
C ILE A 234 -3.88 -23.22 -10.16
N ALA A 235 -5.11 -22.71 -10.11
CA ALA A 235 -6.01 -22.85 -8.97
C ALA A 235 -6.24 -24.32 -8.64
N ARG A 236 -6.13 -24.65 -7.36
CA ARG A 236 -6.37 -26.00 -6.84
C ARG A 236 -7.67 -26.01 -6.05
N ASP A 237 -8.34 -27.15 -6.02
CA ASP A 237 -9.48 -27.32 -5.14
C ASP A 237 -8.98 -27.34 -3.69
N GLN A 238 -9.70 -26.66 -2.80
CA GLN A 238 -9.33 -26.55 -1.40
C GLN A 238 -9.49 -27.90 -0.69
N ALA A 239 -8.44 -28.33 0.01
CA ALA A 239 -8.52 -29.50 0.88
C ALA A 239 -9.15 -29.13 2.23
N GLU A 240 -10.06 -29.96 2.72
CA GLU A 240 -10.56 -29.88 4.10
C GLU A 240 -9.45 -30.33 5.06
N GLU A 241 -8.74 -29.37 5.65
CA GLU A 241 -7.84 -29.63 6.78
C GLU A 241 -8.57 -29.29 8.08
N ALA A 242 -8.44 -30.16 9.08
CA ALA A 242 -9.07 -29.98 10.39
C ALA A 242 -8.54 -28.73 11.10
N GLU A 243 -9.44 -27.96 11.71
CA GLU A 243 -9.09 -26.80 12.53
C GLU A 243 -8.37 -27.25 13.80
N GLU A 244 -7.08 -26.93 13.90
CA GLU A 244 -6.33 -27.11 15.14
C GLU A 244 -6.54 -25.89 16.05
N ILE A 245 -7.03 -26.11 17.26
CA ILE A 245 -7.07 -25.08 18.30
C ILE A 245 -5.63 -24.79 18.71
N VAL A 246 -5.16 -23.58 18.43
CA VAL A 246 -3.80 -23.17 18.76
C VAL A 246 -3.73 -22.72 20.21
N ALA A 247 -2.74 -23.24 20.95
CA ALA A 247 -2.53 -22.96 22.36
C ALA A 247 -1.04 -22.76 22.68
N GLY A 248 -0.76 -22.18 23.85
CA GLY A 248 0.61 -22.03 24.38
C GLY A 248 1.32 -20.77 23.93
N GLU A 249 2.64 -20.79 24.05
CA GLU A 249 3.52 -19.63 23.84
C GLU A 249 3.50 -19.14 22.38
N VAL A 250 3.42 -17.81 22.22
CA VAL A 250 3.37 -17.13 20.93
C VAL A 250 4.49 -16.09 20.90
N PRO A 251 5.45 -16.18 19.96
CA PRO A 251 6.49 -15.15 19.85
C PRO A 251 5.89 -13.77 19.64
N LEU A 252 6.48 -12.76 20.27
CA LEU A 252 6.14 -11.37 19.98
C LEU A 252 6.60 -11.01 18.56
N SER A 253 5.79 -10.23 17.84
CA SER A 253 6.19 -9.66 16.56
C SER A 253 7.21 -8.53 16.73
N SER A 254 7.88 -8.16 15.65
CA SER A 254 8.81 -7.03 15.61
C SER A 254 8.19 -5.72 16.10
N LEU A 255 6.94 -5.41 15.72
CA LEU A 255 6.28 -4.17 16.13
C LEU A 255 5.73 -4.24 17.56
N GLN A 256 5.26 -5.41 18.01
CA GLN A 256 4.88 -5.60 19.41
C GLN A 256 6.10 -5.40 20.33
N LEU A 257 7.24 -6.02 20.00
CA LEU A 257 8.48 -5.81 20.74
C LEU A 257 8.89 -4.34 20.74
N ALA A 258 8.98 -3.70 19.57
CA ALA A 258 9.41 -2.31 19.47
C ALA A 258 8.48 -1.36 20.25
N PHE A 259 7.17 -1.60 20.23
CA PHE A 259 6.22 -0.82 21.02
C PHE A 259 6.44 -1.02 22.53
N LEU A 260 6.65 -2.25 23.00
CA LEU A 260 6.83 -2.57 24.42
C LEU A 260 8.19 -2.09 24.96
N GLU A 261 9.25 -2.23 24.17
CA GLU A 261 10.62 -1.73 24.47
C GLU A 261 10.66 -0.20 24.55
N SER A 262 9.73 0.47 23.88
CA SER A 262 9.54 1.92 24.01
C SER A 262 9.00 2.34 25.40
N GLU A 263 8.68 1.35 26.26
CA GLU A 263 8.14 1.53 27.61
C GLU A 263 6.97 2.54 27.68
N PRO A 264 5.85 2.25 27.01
CA PRO A 264 4.66 3.11 27.04
C PRO A 264 4.13 3.23 28.48
N THR A 265 3.67 4.42 28.83
CA THR A 265 3.10 4.70 30.17
C THR A 265 1.88 3.85 30.44
N GLU A 266 1.01 3.69 29.43
CA GLU A 266 -0.24 2.93 29.51
C GLU A 266 -0.35 2.01 28.28
N PRO A 267 0.30 0.82 28.30
CA PRO A 267 0.33 -0.09 27.14
C PRO A 267 -1.06 -0.57 26.73
N GLY A 268 -1.98 -0.75 27.69
CA GLY A 268 -3.35 -1.21 27.43
C GLY A 268 -4.24 -0.19 26.72
N HIS A 269 -3.75 1.02 26.44
CA HIS A 269 -4.48 2.07 25.71
C HIS A 269 -4.07 2.19 24.23
N PHE A 270 -3.42 1.18 23.67
CA PHE A 270 -3.06 1.14 22.25
C PHE A 270 -4.21 0.53 21.45
N HIS A 271 -5.24 1.35 21.17
CA HIS A 271 -6.52 0.86 20.63
C HIS A 271 -6.72 1.18 19.16
N GLN A 272 -7.45 0.30 18.49
CA GLN A 272 -8.07 0.55 17.20
C GLN A 272 -9.58 0.31 17.31
N GLY A 273 -10.40 1.09 16.62
CA GLY A 273 -11.84 0.83 16.60
C GLY A 273 -12.56 1.42 15.40
N LEU A 274 -13.81 1.00 15.23
CA LEU A 274 -14.69 1.36 14.14
C LEU A 274 -16.01 1.86 14.68
N VAL A 275 -16.63 2.83 14.01
CA VAL A 275 -18.03 3.19 14.24
C VAL A 275 -18.82 2.82 12.99
N LEU A 276 -19.71 1.85 13.13
CA LEU A 276 -20.46 1.23 12.06
C LEU A 276 -21.92 1.67 12.13
N LYS A 277 -22.50 2.05 11.00
CA LYS A 277 -23.96 2.19 10.89
C LYS A 277 -24.57 0.81 10.80
N VAL A 278 -25.58 0.57 11.61
CA VAL A 278 -26.28 -0.71 11.67
C VAL A 278 -27.70 -0.51 11.18
N ASN A 279 -28.26 -1.52 10.51
CA ASN A 279 -29.65 -1.51 10.10
C ASN A 279 -30.59 -1.25 11.29
N ALA A 280 -31.58 -0.39 11.09
CA ALA A 280 -32.52 -0.01 12.13
C ALA A 280 -33.37 -1.19 12.64
N GLU A 281 -33.59 -2.21 11.80
CA GLU A 281 -34.37 -3.41 12.14
C GLU A 281 -33.54 -4.54 12.75
N VAL A 282 -32.28 -4.27 13.10
CA VAL A 282 -31.37 -5.28 13.68
C VAL A 282 -31.91 -5.83 15.00
N ASP A 283 -31.94 -7.15 15.12
CA ASP A 283 -32.06 -7.83 16.41
C ASP A 283 -30.73 -7.74 17.18
N LEU A 284 -30.72 -6.99 18.28
CA LEU A 284 -29.52 -6.77 19.10
C LEU A 284 -29.06 -8.01 19.85
N THR A 285 -29.96 -8.95 20.17
CA THR A 285 -29.60 -10.22 20.80
C THR A 285 -28.87 -11.12 19.80
N LEU A 286 -29.32 -11.15 18.55
CA LEU A 286 -28.60 -11.85 17.48
C LEU A 286 -27.26 -11.18 17.14
N LEU A 287 -27.19 -9.84 17.20
CA LEU A 287 -25.93 -9.11 17.00
C LEU A 287 -24.90 -9.45 18.09
N GLU A 288 -25.32 -9.46 19.36
CA GLU A 288 -24.46 -9.87 20.47
C GLU A 288 -23.99 -11.32 20.32
N ALA A 289 -24.88 -12.23 19.93
CA ALA A 289 -24.54 -13.62 19.67
C ALA A 289 -23.53 -13.76 18.52
N ALA A 290 -23.78 -13.11 17.38
CA ALA A 290 -22.86 -13.11 16.24
C ALA A 290 -21.47 -12.57 16.60
N LEU A 291 -21.42 -11.47 17.36
CA LEU A 291 -20.16 -10.90 17.83
C LEU A 291 -19.38 -11.89 18.71
N ARG A 292 -20.05 -12.59 19.62
CA ARG A 292 -19.42 -13.60 20.49
C ARG A 292 -18.86 -14.77 19.69
N GLU A 293 -19.59 -15.25 18.69
CA GLU A 293 -19.12 -16.31 17.79
C GLU A 293 -17.86 -15.85 17.02
N VAL A 294 -17.88 -14.65 16.44
CA VAL A 294 -16.72 -14.11 15.71
C VAL A 294 -15.50 -13.94 16.62
N VAL A 295 -15.68 -13.38 17.82
CA VAL A 295 -14.59 -13.22 18.80
C VAL A 295 -14.06 -14.58 19.26
N GLY A 296 -14.94 -15.55 19.50
CA GLY A 296 -14.56 -16.92 19.90
C GLY A 296 -13.84 -17.71 18.82
N TYR A 297 -14.16 -17.44 17.54
CA TYR A 297 -13.54 -18.10 16.40
C TYR A 297 -12.09 -17.66 16.17
N HIS A 298 -11.82 -16.35 16.23
CA HIS A 298 -10.52 -15.79 15.87
C HIS A 298 -9.49 -15.87 17.01
N ASP A 299 -8.41 -16.62 16.80
CA ASP A 299 -7.41 -16.92 17.83
C ASP A 299 -6.75 -15.67 18.44
N ALA A 300 -6.67 -14.57 17.69
CA ALA A 300 -6.06 -13.32 18.14
C ALA A 300 -6.72 -12.77 19.42
N PHE A 301 -8.03 -12.96 19.62
CA PHE A 301 -8.71 -12.50 20.84
C PHE A 301 -8.35 -13.33 22.10
N ARG A 302 -7.69 -14.48 21.93
CA ARG A 302 -7.13 -15.27 23.02
C ARG A 302 -5.70 -14.86 23.40
N LEU A 303 -5.04 -13.97 22.65
CA LEU A 303 -3.70 -13.53 23.01
C LEU A 303 -3.70 -12.81 24.36
N ARG A 304 -2.71 -13.13 25.19
CA ARG A 304 -2.42 -12.51 26.48
C ARG A 304 -0.95 -12.13 26.52
N MET A 305 -0.67 -11.05 27.24
CA MET A 305 0.66 -10.46 27.31
C MET A 305 0.93 -9.98 28.74
N ALA A 306 2.05 -10.43 29.29
CA ALA A 306 2.46 -10.09 30.64
C ALA A 306 3.99 -10.02 30.73
N ARG A 307 4.51 -9.39 31.79
CA ARG A 307 5.92 -9.52 32.13
C ARG A 307 6.14 -10.85 32.87
N GLY A 308 7.07 -11.66 32.37
CA GLY A 308 7.54 -12.88 33.02
C GLY A 308 8.38 -12.57 34.26
N GLU A 309 8.83 -13.62 34.95
CA GLU A 309 9.62 -13.50 36.19
C GLU A 309 10.97 -12.79 35.98
N ASN A 310 11.53 -12.88 34.76
CA ASN A 310 12.76 -12.21 34.33
C ASN A 310 12.54 -10.71 33.99
N GLY A 311 11.31 -10.21 34.10
CA GLY A 311 10.92 -8.83 33.76
C GLY A 311 10.74 -8.55 32.27
N GLN A 312 10.95 -9.54 31.39
CA GLN A 312 10.72 -9.46 29.94
C GLN A 312 9.25 -9.68 29.61
N TRP A 313 8.79 -9.12 28.49
CA TRP A 313 7.44 -9.36 28.01
C TRP A 313 7.34 -10.74 27.35
N GLU A 314 6.29 -11.47 27.71
CA GLU A 314 5.93 -12.79 27.20
C GLU A 314 4.50 -12.73 26.66
N GLN A 315 4.20 -13.58 25.67
CA GLN A 315 2.89 -13.66 25.03
C GLN A 315 2.50 -15.12 24.83
N ASP A 316 1.23 -15.42 25.10
CA ASP A 316 0.65 -16.76 24.96
C ASP A 316 -0.83 -16.68 24.58
N TYR A 317 -1.39 -17.82 24.20
CA TYR A 317 -2.84 -17.97 24.09
C TYR A 317 -3.44 -18.36 25.43
N GLY A 318 -4.38 -17.53 25.90
CA GLY A 318 -5.29 -17.89 26.98
C GLY A 318 -6.23 -19.04 26.59
N VAL A 319 -6.82 -19.67 27.62
CA VAL A 319 -7.75 -20.80 27.46
C VAL A 319 -9.02 -20.37 26.71
N ASP A 320 -9.46 -19.12 26.91
CA ASP A 320 -10.61 -18.51 26.27
C ASP A 320 -10.37 -17.01 25.96
N THR A 321 -11.34 -16.36 25.34
CA THR A 321 -11.30 -14.93 24.97
C THR A 321 -11.58 -13.99 26.14
N GLY A 322 -12.00 -14.50 27.30
CA GLY A 322 -12.69 -13.75 28.34
C GLY A 322 -14.15 -13.43 27.97
N GLU A 323 -14.86 -12.76 28.88
CA GLU A 323 -16.23 -12.29 28.67
C GLU A 323 -16.25 -11.11 27.68
N VAL A 324 -16.76 -11.32 26.47
CA VAL A 324 -16.90 -10.25 25.47
C VAL A 324 -17.81 -9.14 26.01
N ILE A 325 -17.26 -7.93 26.13
CA ILE A 325 -18.01 -6.76 26.59
C ILE A 325 -18.92 -6.27 25.46
N PHE A 326 -20.24 -6.37 25.68
CA PHE A 326 -21.28 -5.85 24.81
C PHE A 326 -22.22 -4.94 25.60
N GLU A 327 -22.25 -3.65 25.25
CA GLU A 327 -23.08 -2.65 25.93
C GLU A 327 -24.09 -2.03 24.97
N VAL A 328 -25.32 -1.78 25.43
CA VAL A 328 -26.32 -0.99 24.69
C VAL A 328 -26.57 0.33 25.43
N VAL A 329 -26.48 1.44 24.72
CA VAL A 329 -26.61 2.79 25.27
C VAL A 329 -27.65 3.59 24.49
N ASP A 330 -28.69 4.04 25.19
CA ASP A 330 -29.78 4.86 24.64
C ASP A 330 -29.41 6.35 24.56
N ARG A 331 -28.44 6.65 23.69
CA ARG A 331 -28.04 8.00 23.28
C ARG A 331 -27.29 7.94 21.94
N PRO A 332 -27.22 9.04 21.18
CA PRO A 332 -26.44 9.06 19.94
C PRO A 332 -24.95 8.80 20.20
N SER A 333 -24.29 8.17 19.22
CA SER A 333 -22.84 8.01 19.22
C SER A 333 -22.17 9.39 19.13
N SER A 334 -21.19 9.64 19.99
CA SER A 334 -20.35 10.84 19.91
C SER A 334 -18.94 10.54 20.39
N SER A 335 -17.94 11.26 19.87
CA SER A 335 -16.53 11.08 20.28
C SER A 335 -16.37 11.24 21.79
N VAL A 336 -17.18 12.09 22.42
CA VAL A 336 -17.25 12.24 23.88
C VAL A 336 -17.62 10.95 24.59
N GLU A 337 -18.65 10.25 24.11
CA GLU A 337 -19.13 9.03 24.74
C GLU A 337 -18.19 7.84 24.53
N MET A 338 -17.54 7.77 23.37
CA MET A 338 -16.51 6.77 23.07
C MET A 338 -15.30 6.96 23.97
N VAL A 339 -14.75 8.18 24.04
CA VAL A 339 -13.59 8.50 24.89
C VAL A 339 -13.82 8.19 26.36
N LYS A 340 -15.03 8.40 26.88
CA LYS A 340 -15.37 8.00 28.26
C LYS A 340 -15.30 6.49 28.51
N ARG A 341 -15.35 5.65 27.46
CA ARG A 341 -15.44 4.18 27.52
C ARG A 341 -14.17 3.47 27.04
N GLN A 342 -13.20 4.20 26.50
CA GLN A 342 -11.89 3.75 26.00
C GLN A 342 -10.91 3.26 27.08
N GLY A 343 -11.33 3.00 28.33
CA GLY A 343 -10.44 2.57 29.41
C GLY A 343 -9.46 1.45 28.99
N PRO A 344 -8.34 1.28 29.70
CA PRO A 344 -7.27 0.38 29.26
C PRO A 344 -7.78 -1.06 29.17
N PHE A 345 -7.27 -1.82 28.20
CA PHE A 345 -7.40 -3.27 28.19
C PHE A 345 -6.42 -3.90 29.18
N ASP A 346 -6.86 -4.91 29.93
CA ASP A 346 -5.97 -5.75 30.71
C ASP A 346 -5.27 -6.74 29.77
N LEU A 347 -4.03 -6.44 29.42
CA LEU A 347 -3.21 -7.28 28.53
C LEU A 347 -2.98 -8.68 29.10
N LYS A 348 -3.01 -8.85 30.43
CA LYS A 348 -2.72 -10.13 31.09
C LYS A 348 -3.91 -11.07 31.07
N SER A 349 -5.12 -10.55 31.26
CA SER A 349 -6.32 -11.39 31.43
C SER A 349 -7.34 -11.29 30.28
N GLY A 350 -7.29 -10.22 29.47
CA GLY A 350 -8.30 -9.94 28.45
C GLY A 350 -9.69 -9.64 29.06
N PRO A 351 -10.75 -9.59 28.25
CA PRO A 351 -10.74 -9.60 26.78
C PRO A 351 -10.03 -8.36 26.21
N LEU A 352 -9.48 -8.49 25.00
CA LEU A 352 -8.82 -7.37 24.30
C LEU A 352 -9.76 -6.67 23.30
N THR A 353 -11.07 -6.75 23.54
CA THR A 353 -12.09 -6.16 22.68
C THR A 353 -13.33 -5.71 23.46
N LYS A 354 -14.05 -4.74 22.90
CA LYS A 354 -15.28 -4.18 23.44
C LYS A 354 -16.19 -3.71 22.31
N ALA A 355 -17.49 -3.95 22.44
CA ALA A 355 -18.52 -3.46 21.55
C ALA A 355 -19.57 -2.64 22.31
N VAL A 356 -19.95 -1.49 21.75
CA VAL A 356 -20.96 -0.62 22.31
C VAL A 356 -21.93 -0.20 21.21
N VAL A 357 -23.21 -0.53 21.39
CA VAL A 357 -24.31 -0.10 20.53
C VAL A 357 -24.87 1.21 21.06
N PHE A 358 -24.85 2.25 20.24
CA PHE A 358 -25.48 3.53 20.49
C PHE A 358 -26.81 3.61 19.74
N ARG A 359 -27.90 3.88 20.45
CA ARG A 359 -29.23 4.13 19.88
C ARG A 359 -29.59 5.60 20.05
N GLY A 360 -29.63 6.34 18.95
CA GLY A 360 -29.99 7.76 18.94
C GLY A 360 -31.07 8.08 17.91
N GLU A 361 -31.44 9.35 17.81
CA GLU A 361 -32.40 9.84 16.80
C GLU A 361 -31.91 9.61 15.36
N GLU A 362 -30.59 9.54 15.15
CA GLU A 362 -29.95 9.29 13.85
C GLU A 362 -29.88 7.80 13.49
N GLY A 363 -30.37 6.91 14.36
CA GLY A 363 -30.38 5.45 14.16
C GLY A 363 -29.45 4.71 15.13
N ILE A 364 -29.04 3.50 14.71
CA ILE A 364 -28.22 2.58 15.49
C ILE A 364 -26.79 2.59 14.97
N CYS A 365 -25.83 2.78 15.87
CA CYS A 365 -24.40 2.69 15.57
C CYS A 365 -23.71 1.66 16.47
N LEU A 366 -22.88 0.80 15.90
CA LEU A 366 -22.01 -0.11 16.63
C LEU A 366 -20.60 0.47 16.67
N TRP A 367 -20.11 0.80 17.86
CA TRP A 367 -18.70 1.07 18.09
C TRP A 367 -18.00 -0.23 18.53
N TRP A 368 -17.11 -0.76 17.68
CA TRP A 368 -16.33 -1.95 18.00
C TRP A 368 -14.86 -1.56 18.13
N GLN A 369 -14.27 -1.81 19.30
CA GLN A 369 -12.89 -1.51 19.66
C GLN A 369 -12.13 -2.80 19.98
N ALA A 370 -10.86 -2.84 19.62
CA ALA A 370 -9.93 -3.87 20.03
C ALA A 370 -8.54 -3.28 20.31
N HIS A 371 -7.74 -4.01 21.09
CA HIS A 371 -6.34 -3.65 21.29
C HIS A 371 -5.57 -3.86 19.98
N HIS A 372 -4.76 -2.89 19.55
CA HIS A 372 -4.11 -2.92 18.24
C HIS A 372 -3.05 -4.04 18.10
N PHE A 373 -2.65 -4.68 19.21
CA PHE A 373 -1.85 -5.92 19.16
C PHE A 373 -2.54 -7.12 18.50
N ILE A 374 -3.88 -7.13 18.49
CA ILE A 374 -4.66 -8.26 18.00
C ILE A 374 -5.40 -7.96 16.70
N VAL A 375 -5.33 -6.73 16.20
CA VAL A 375 -5.99 -6.30 14.97
C VAL A 375 -5.13 -5.32 14.17
N ASP A 376 -5.25 -5.39 12.85
CA ASP A 376 -4.78 -4.39 11.90
C ASP A 376 -5.92 -3.99 10.93
N GLY A 377 -5.64 -3.11 9.97
CA GLY A 377 -6.65 -2.67 8.99
C GLY A 377 -7.29 -3.83 8.20
N LEU A 378 -6.51 -4.85 7.81
CA LEU A 378 -7.04 -6.03 7.11
C LEU A 378 -7.86 -6.93 8.04
N SER A 379 -7.46 -7.03 9.31
CA SER A 379 -8.18 -7.78 10.34
C SER A 379 -9.60 -7.26 10.50
N TRP A 380 -9.79 -5.94 10.52
CA TRP A 380 -11.13 -5.35 10.58
C TRP A 380 -12.03 -5.79 9.43
N ARG A 381 -11.50 -5.87 8.20
CA ARG A 381 -12.27 -6.37 7.07
C ARG A 381 -12.76 -7.81 7.31
N ILE A 382 -11.85 -8.69 7.74
CA ILE A 382 -12.17 -10.09 8.03
C ILE A 382 -13.25 -10.18 9.11
N LEU A 383 -13.08 -9.42 10.20
CA LEU A 383 -14.01 -9.41 11.33
C LEU A 383 -15.40 -8.91 10.94
N LEU A 384 -15.50 -7.88 10.11
CA LEU A 384 -16.79 -7.35 9.65
C LEU A 384 -17.48 -8.29 8.66
N GLU A 385 -16.73 -8.94 7.76
CA GLU A 385 -17.27 -9.95 6.85
C GLU A 385 -17.86 -11.13 7.61
N ASP A 386 -17.12 -11.62 8.61
CA ASP A 386 -17.59 -12.72 9.45
C ASP A 386 -18.79 -12.26 10.29
N LEU A 387 -18.78 -11.04 10.85
CA LEU A 387 -19.92 -10.52 11.61
C LEU A 387 -21.20 -10.44 10.77
N GLU A 388 -21.12 -9.90 9.56
CA GLU A 388 -22.26 -9.84 8.61
C GLU A 388 -22.75 -11.25 8.26
N THR A 389 -21.82 -12.18 7.96
CA THR A 389 -22.13 -13.55 7.56
C THR A 389 -22.80 -14.33 8.70
N ILE A 390 -22.20 -14.30 9.89
CA ILE A 390 -22.70 -15.03 11.05
C ILE A 390 -24.04 -14.46 11.52
N TYR A 391 -24.19 -13.13 11.52
CA TYR A 391 -25.48 -12.51 11.80
C TYR A 391 -26.56 -13.00 10.82
N GLY A 392 -26.27 -13.01 9.52
CA GLY A 392 -27.20 -13.49 8.49
C GLY A 392 -27.56 -14.97 8.60
N GLN A 393 -26.63 -15.82 9.06
CA GLN A 393 -26.90 -17.24 9.38
C GLN A 393 -27.84 -17.36 10.58
N LEU A 394 -27.54 -16.66 11.68
CA LEU A 394 -28.37 -16.66 12.89
C LEU A 394 -29.78 -16.12 12.65
N ALA A 395 -29.92 -15.02 11.90
CA ALA A 395 -31.21 -14.44 11.54
C ALA A 395 -32.09 -15.40 10.71
N ARG A 396 -31.48 -16.31 9.95
CA ARG A 396 -32.17 -17.37 9.19
C ARG A 396 -32.35 -18.67 9.99
N ASN A 397 -31.96 -18.69 11.27
CA ASN A 397 -31.92 -19.89 12.11
C ASN A 397 -31.06 -21.02 11.53
N GLU A 398 -29.99 -20.67 10.82
CA GLU A 398 -29.02 -21.62 10.29
C GLU A 398 -27.92 -21.91 11.33
N ALA A 399 -27.27 -23.06 11.22
CA ALA A 399 -26.10 -23.36 12.04
C ALA A 399 -24.94 -22.43 11.64
N VAL A 400 -24.24 -21.91 12.65
CA VAL A 400 -23.05 -21.07 12.48
C VAL A 400 -21.97 -21.85 11.74
N LYS A 401 -21.48 -21.31 10.63
CA LYS A 401 -20.41 -21.86 9.81
C LYS A 401 -19.45 -20.78 9.39
N PHE A 402 -18.19 -20.93 9.80
CA PHE A 402 -17.09 -20.08 9.37
C PHE A 402 -16.39 -20.64 8.13
N SER A 403 -15.72 -19.76 7.38
CA SER A 403 -14.71 -20.18 6.41
C SER A 403 -13.52 -20.79 7.14
N GLN A 404 -12.93 -21.86 6.60
CA GLN A 404 -11.76 -22.53 7.20
C GLN A 404 -10.65 -21.55 7.61
N LYS A 405 -10.06 -21.79 8.79
CA LYS A 405 -8.92 -20.99 9.28
C LYS A 405 -7.72 -21.01 8.32
N THR A 406 -7.03 -19.89 8.33
CA THR A 406 -5.71 -19.70 7.73
C THR A 406 -4.60 -19.92 8.76
N THR A 407 -3.35 -19.82 8.33
CA THR A 407 -2.15 -19.97 9.18
C THR A 407 -2.26 -19.13 10.45
N SER A 408 -2.06 -19.75 11.61
CA SER A 408 -2.14 -19.06 12.89
C SER A 408 -1.03 -18.03 13.09
N LEU A 409 -1.30 -17.00 13.90
CA LEU A 409 -0.30 -15.99 14.28
C LEU A 409 0.95 -16.64 14.91
N SER A 410 0.75 -17.63 15.76
CA SER A 410 1.83 -18.36 16.40
C SER A 410 2.74 -19.09 15.42
N ARG A 411 2.17 -19.75 14.39
CA ARG A 411 2.98 -20.34 13.32
C ARG A 411 3.67 -19.25 12.49
N TRP A 412 2.94 -18.20 12.12
CA TRP A 412 3.47 -17.10 11.32
C TRP A 412 4.67 -16.41 11.99
N TRP A 413 4.55 -15.97 13.25
CA TRP A 413 5.63 -15.28 13.95
C TRP A 413 6.80 -16.19 14.36
N ARG A 414 6.63 -17.51 14.40
CA ARG A 414 7.79 -18.44 14.52
C ARG A 414 8.59 -18.54 13.23
N GLU A 415 7.91 -18.54 12.09
CA GLU A 415 8.56 -18.62 10.77
C GLU A 415 9.15 -17.26 10.33
N TYR A 416 8.57 -16.16 10.80
CA TYR A 416 9.07 -14.80 10.64
C TYR A 416 9.39 -14.18 12.00
N PRO A 417 10.42 -14.70 12.71
CA PRO A 417 10.73 -14.25 14.06
C PRO A 417 11.04 -12.76 14.05
N ALA A 418 10.65 -12.11 15.15
CA ALA A 418 10.91 -10.70 15.30
C ALA A 418 12.40 -10.40 15.16
N LYS A 419 12.70 -9.48 14.24
CA LYS A 419 13.98 -8.79 14.21
C LYS A 419 13.80 -7.49 14.98
N GLN A 420 14.81 -7.08 15.74
CA GLN A 420 14.80 -5.80 16.42
C GLN A 420 14.66 -4.70 15.36
N VAL A 421 13.60 -3.89 15.46
CA VAL A 421 13.38 -2.74 14.58
C VAL A 421 13.69 -1.52 15.42
N ALA A 422 14.98 -1.16 15.47
CA ALA A 422 15.43 -0.03 16.26
C ALA A 422 14.79 1.28 15.75
N GLY A 423 14.39 2.15 16.68
CA GLY A 423 14.06 3.55 16.38
C GLY A 423 12.65 3.84 15.84
N VAL A 424 11.80 2.84 15.54
CA VAL A 424 10.43 3.09 15.03
C VAL A 424 9.55 3.87 15.99
N PHE A 425 9.54 3.48 17.27
CA PHE A 425 8.73 4.16 18.30
C PHE A 425 9.53 5.20 19.10
N GLY A 426 10.74 5.53 18.61
CA GLY A 426 11.65 6.52 19.19
C GLY A 426 12.21 6.17 20.56
N ASP A 427 13.29 6.86 20.95
CA ASP A 427 13.78 6.87 22.33
C ASP A 427 12.84 7.73 23.20
N ARG A 428 12.77 7.48 24.51
CA ARG A 428 11.83 8.17 25.44
C ARG A 428 11.89 9.70 25.38
N ALA A 429 13.02 10.26 24.94
CA ALA A 429 13.30 11.69 24.90
C ALA A 429 12.64 12.47 23.73
N ASN A 430 12.14 11.80 22.68
CA ASN A 430 11.64 12.46 21.45
C ASN A 430 10.13 12.29 21.19
N ARG A 431 9.32 12.16 22.25
CA ARG A 431 7.88 11.87 22.12
C ARG A 431 7.03 13.12 21.96
N TRP A 432 6.45 13.28 20.77
CA TRP A 432 5.26 14.12 20.57
C TRP A 432 4.05 13.41 21.19
N THR A 433 3.28 14.06 22.03
CA THR A 433 2.11 13.43 22.66
C THR A 433 0.85 13.61 21.80
N TRP A 434 -0.12 12.70 21.95
CA TRP A 434 -1.36 12.72 21.15
C TRP A 434 -2.28 13.91 21.50
N ASP A 435 -2.12 14.54 22.67
CA ASP A 435 -2.90 15.71 23.08
C ASP A 435 -2.56 17.03 22.40
N GLU A 436 -1.41 17.09 21.74
CA GLU A 436 -0.96 18.27 20.99
C GLU A 436 -1.01 18.06 19.47
N ALA A 437 -1.58 16.93 19.05
CA ALA A 437 -1.79 16.61 17.65
C ALA A 437 -2.95 17.41 17.04
N GLU A 438 -2.74 17.90 15.83
CA GLU A 438 -3.79 18.37 14.93
C GLU A 438 -4.09 17.30 13.89
N GLU A 439 -5.29 17.36 13.35
CA GLU A 439 -5.74 16.53 12.24
C GLU A 439 -6.33 17.42 11.14
N PHE A 440 -6.04 17.05 9.89
CA PHE A 440 -6.57 17.69 8.70
C PHE A 440 -6.81 16.65 7.62
N SER A 441 -8.02 16.63 7.07
CA SER A 441 -8.41 15.69 6.01
C SER A 441 -8.89 16.44 4.77
N TRP A 442 -8.59 15.90 3.60
CA TRP A 442 -9.10 16.37 2.32
C TRP A 442 -9.33 15.20 1.36
N GLU A 443 -10.02 15.49 0.26
CA GLU A 443 -10.37 14.50 -0.75
C GLU A 443 -10.12 15.04 -2.16
N ILE A 444 -9.74 14.13 -3.06
CA ILE A 444 -9.48 14.37 -4.48
C ILE A 444 -10.44 13.47 -5.27
N GLY A 445 -11.17 14.05 -6.22
CA GLY A 445 -12.02 13.27 -7.13
C GLY A 445 -11.15 12.54 -8.13
N ILE A 446 -11.26 11.21 -8.20
CA ILE A 446 -10.43 10.37 -9.07
C ILE A 446 -11.22 9.76 -10.23
N GLY A 447 -12.55 9.76 -10.18
CA GLY A 447 -13.39 9.07 -11.18
C GLY A 447 -12.98 7.60 -11.27
N ASP A 448 -12.76 7.12 -12.49
CA ASP A 448 -12.31 5.76 -12.78
C ASP A 448 -10.78 5.60 -12.79
N HIS A 449 -10.02 6.64 -12.42
CA HIS A 449 -8.55 6.58 -12.43
C HIS A 449 -8.04 5.52 -11.42
N PRO A 450 -7.23 4.55 -11.87
CA PRO A 450 -6.64 3.54 -10.99
C PRO A 450 -5.48 4.13 -10.19
N VAL A 451 -5.78 4.77 -9.05
CA VAL A 451 -4.79 5.42 -8.18
C VAL A 451 -3.75 4.42 -7.68
N LYS A 452 -2.48 4.73 -7.90
CA LYS A 452 -1.34 3.93 -7.42
C LYS A 452 -0.71 4.55 -6.18
N GLU A 453 -0.20 3.70 -5.28
CA GLU A 453 0.53 4.13 -4.07
C GLU A 453 1.66 5.12 -4.38
N VAL A 454 2.38 4.88 -5.48
CA VAL A 454 3.47 5.75 -5.97
C VAL A 454 3.00 7.16 -6.34
N GLU A 455 1.78 7.31 -6.87
CA GLU A 455 1.21 8.62 -7.23
C GLU A 455 0.88 9.41 -5.97
N VAL A 456 0.28 8.75 -4.98
CA VAL A 456 -0.10 9.40 -3.70
C VAL A 456 1.15 9.82 -2.93
N LEU A 457 2.11 8.90 -2.74
CA LEU A 457 3.34 9.20 -2.02
C LEU A 457 4.24 10.18 -2.79
N GLY A 458 4.34 10.05 -4.10
CA GLY A 458 5.21 10.92 -4.92
C GLY A 458 4.72 12.36 -4.96
N THR A 459 3.42 12.58 -5.14
CA THR A 459 2.83 13.92 -5.10
C THR A 459 2.95 14.56 -3.71
N LEU A 460 2.80 13.76 -2.64
CA LEU A 460 3.03 14.22 -1.27
C LEU A 460 4.49 14.61 -1.04
N ALA A 461 5.42 13.72 -1.39
CA ALA A 461 6.86 13.93 -1.19
C ALA A 461 7.33 15.18 -1.95
N GLN A 462 6.88 15.36 -3.19
CA GLN A 462 7.15 16.56 -3.98
C GLN A 462 6.59 17.82 -3.31
N ALA A 463 5.31 17.83 -2.90
CA ALA A 463 4.69 18.99 -2.25
C ALA A 463 5.37 19.35 -0.92
N TYR A 464 5.68 18.35 -0.11
CA TYR A 464 6.35 18.50 1.18
C TYR A 464 7.79 19.01 1.00
N GLY A 465 8.52 18.43 0.04
CA GLY A 465 9.87 18.81 -0.35
C GLY A 465 9.99 20.26 -0.81
N GLU A 466 9.10 20.68 -1.71
CA GLU A 466 9.02 22.08 -2.17
C GLU A 466 8.74 23.05 -1.03
N PHE A 467 7.85 22.68 -0.10
CA PHE A 467 7.46 23.53 1.01
C PHE A 467 8.59 23.72 2.03
N LEU A 468 9.23 22.62 2.47
CA LEU A 468 10.32 22.67 3.45
C LEU A 468 11.69 23.02 2.84
N ARG A 469 11.80 23.00 1.51
CA ARG A 469 13.06 23.19 0.77
C ARG A 469 14.12 22.18 1.15
N VAL A 470 13.71 20.92 1.32
CA VAL A 470 14.60 19.78 1.60
C VAL A 470 14.92 19.04 0.32
N SER A 471 16.14 18.51 0.22
CA SER A 471 16.60 17.72 -0.93
C SER A 471 16.33 16.22 -0.80
N GLU A 472 15.89 15.78 0.38
CA GLU A 472 15.56 14.39 0.69
C GLU A 472 14.45 14.34 1.74
N LEU A 473 13.63 13.28 1.70
CA LEU A 473 12.56 13.03 2.65
C LEU A 473 12.68 11.60 3.17
N PRO A 474 13.07 11.42 4.45
CA PRO A 474 13.04 10.12 5.13
C PRO A 474 11.60 9.74 5.49
N VAL A 475 11.10 8.66 4.90
CA VAL A 475 9.72 8.16 5.07
C VAL A 475 9.74 6.76 5.69
N SER A 476 8.87 6.54 6.68
CA SER A 476 8.46 5.21 7.09
C SER A 476 7.18 4.84 6.36
N LEU A 477 7.31 3.94 5.39
CA LEU A 477 6.20 3.36 4.65
C LEU A 477 5.59 2.21 5.46
N GLU A 478 4.32 2.36 5.80
CA GLU A 478 3.50 1.31 6.40
C GLU A 478 2.85 0.45 5.33
N ARG A 479 2.95 -0.88 5.48
CA ARG A 479 2.27 -1.87 4.65
C ARG A 479 1.63 -2.94 5.51
N HIS A 480 0.68 -3.67 4.95
CA HIS A 480 -0.08 -4.72 5.66
C HIS A 480 0.77 -5.91 6.17
N GLY A 481 1.99 -6.11 5.67
CA GLY A 481 2.94 -7.13 6.17
C GLY A 481 2.61 -8.58 5.85
N ARG A 482 1.62 -8.82 4.99
CA ARG A 482 1.18 -10.15 4.53
C ARG A 482 1.72 -10.53 3.14
N GLN A 483 2.58 -9.70 2.56
CA GLN A 483 3.06 -9.85 1.18
C GLN A 483 4.04 -11.01 0.95
N HIS A 484 4.62 -11.58 2.02
CA HIS A 484 5.66 -12.61 1.92
C HIS A 484 5.19 -14.01 2.31
N SER A 485 3.90 -14.33 2.25
CA SER A 485 3.45 -15.70 2.52
C SER A 485 4.17 -16.67 1.59
N ARG A 486 5.03 -17.53 2.14
CA ARG A 486 5.46 -18.74 1.42
C ARG A 486 4.19 -19.50 0.99
N PRO A 487 4.23 -20.32 -0.08
CA PRO A 487 3.06 -21.07 -0.52
C PRO A 487 2.40 -21.94 0.56
N ASP A 488 3.15 -22.32 1.62
CA ASP A 488 2.67 -23.10 2.77
C ASP A 488 2.12 -22.26 3.95
N LEU A 489 2.19 -20.93 3.89
CA LEU A 489 1.79 -20.02 4.98
C LEU A 489 0.75 -18.99 4.52
N ASP A 490 -0.49 -19.43 4.30
CA ASP A 490 -1.60 -18.52 3.98
C ASP A 490 -2.05 -17.76 5.23
N VAL A 491 -1.93 -16.43 5.26
CA VAL A 491 -2.47 -15.55 6.33
C VAL A 491 -3.55 -14.59 5.82
N THR A 492 -4.24 -14.92 4.73
CA THR A 492 -5.22 -14.02 4.08
C THR A 492 -6.45 -13.70 4.93
N ARG A 493 -6.85 -14.63 5.81
CA ARG A 493 -7.98 -14.49 6.75
C ARG A 493 -7.57 -14.54 8.22
N THR A 494 -6.28 -14.48 8.53
CA THR A 494 -5.82 -14.52 9.93
C THR A 494 -5.99 -13.14 10.55
N VAL A 495 -6.76 -13.03 11.63
CA VAL A 495 -6.86 -11.79 12.43
C VAL A 495 -5.59 -11.63 13.26
N GLY A 496 -5.04 -10.41 13.34
CA GLY A 496 -3.84 -10.08 14.10
C GLY A 496 -3.12 -8.83 13.60
N TRP A 497 -2.04 -8.42 14.28
CA TRP A 497 -1.23 -7.27 13.85
C TRP A 497 -0.06 -7.70 12.96
N PHE A 498 -0.24 -7.60 11.64
CA PHE A 498 0.78 -8.02 10.66
C PHE A 498 1.63 -6.88 10.12
N THR A 499 1.24 -5.63 10.39
CA THR A 499 1.85 -4.41 9.83
C THR A 499 3.37 -4.50 9.74
N SER A 500 3.90 -4.13 8.57
CA SER A 500 5.33 -4.03 8.31
C SER A 500 5.69 -2.59 8.00
N LEU A 501 6.77 -2.10 8.60
CA LEU A 501 7.34 -0.79 8.31
C LEU A 501 8.57 -0.95 7.42
N HIS A 502 8.67 -0.09 6.42
CA HIS A 502 9.78 -0.01 5.49
C HIS A 502 10.34 1.41 5.50
N PHE A 503 11.66 1.55 5.53
CA PHE A 503 12.31 2.84 5.38
C PHE A 503 12.48 3.17 3.90
N LEU A 504 12.16 4.41 3.53
CA LEU A 504 12.42 5.00 2.22
C LEU A 504 13.14 6.32 2.41
N LEU A 505 14.23 6.52 1.66
CA LEU A 505 14.82 7.84 1.48
C LEU A 505 14.46 8.33 0.08
N ILE A 506 13.50 9.25 0.01
CA ILE A 506 13.02 9.83 -1.25
C ILE A 506 13.92 11.01 -1.56
N ALA A 507 14.64 10.96 -2.68
CA ALA A 507 15.38 12.13 -3.12
C ALA A 507 14.37 13.11 -3.72
N LEU A 508 14.53 14.37 -3.37
CA LEU A 508 13.72 15.47 -3.86
C LEU A 508 14.65 16.44 -4.60
N PRO A 509 15.28 16.00 -5.71
CA PRO A 509 16.07 16.94 -6.49
C PRO A 509 15.13 18.04 -6.98
N GLY A 510 15.65 19.23 -7.30
CA GLY A 510 14.86 20.29 -7.95
C GLY A 510 14.26 19.90 -9.34
N THR A 511 14.31 18.62 -9.69
CA THR A 511 13.76 17.97 -10.87
C THR A 511 12.36 17.45 -10.54
N GLY A 512 11.34 17.89 -11.28
CA GLY A 512 9.93 17.72 -10.92
C GLY A 512 9.39 16.29 -10.78
N LEU A 513 8.08 16.21 -10.52
CA LEU A 513 7.32 15.02 -10.08
C LEU A 513 7.67 13.70 -10.79
N ASP A 514 7.88 13.71 -12.11
CA ASP A 514 8.22 12.50 -12.88
C ASP A 514 9.48 11.78 -12.38
N HIS A 515 10.47 12.53 -11.89
CA HIS A 515 11.67 11.95 -11.32
C HIS A 515 11.38 11.24 -9.99
N VAL A 516 10.60 11.90 -9.12
CA VAL A 516 10.17 11.35 -7.83
C VAL A 516 9.37 10.07 -8.04
N LEU A 517 8.41 10.07 -8.98
CA LEU A 517 7.60 8.90 -9.30
C LEU A 517 8.46 7.72 -9.79
N ARG A 518 9.40 7.96 -10.72
CA ARG A 518 10.31 6.92 -11.23
C ARG A 518 11.20 6.34 -10.14
N GLN A 519 11.73 7.20 -9.25
CA GLN A 519 12.54 6.75 -8.13
C GLN A 519 11.72 5.87 -7.19
N LEU A 520 10.54 6.34 -6.78
CA LEU A 520 9.66 5.63 -5.87
C LEU A 520 9.22 4.29 -6.44
N ASP A 521 8.84 4.23 -7.72
CA ASP A 521 8.47 2.98 -8.38
C ASP A 521 9.62 1.94 -8.28
N GLY A 522 10.87 2.36 -8.53
CA GLY A 522 12.04 1.51 -8.35
C GLY A 522 12.23 1.04 -6.89
N GLN A 523 12.11 1.96 -5.93
CA GLN A 523 12.27 1.64 -4.50
C GLN A 523 11.18 0.69 -4.01
N LEU A 524 9.91 0.96 -4.31
CA LEU A 524 8.74 0.16 -3.92
C LEU A 524 8.80 -1.28 -4.47
N ASN A 525 9.36 -1.47 -5.67
CA ASN A 525 9.54 -2.78 -6.27
C ASN A 525 10.70 -3.58 -5.66
N SER A 526 11.70 -2.91 -5.09
CA SER A 526 12.89 -3.53 -4.49
C SER A 526 12.84 -3.63 -2.95
N LEU A 527 11.68 -3.37 -2.34
CA LEU A 527 11.50 -3.21 -0.90
C LEU A 527 12.02 -4.42 -0.09
N ALA A 528 13.27 -4.35 0.32
CA ALA A 528 13.77 -5.09 1.47
C ALA A 528 13.37 -4.36 2.76
N ARG A 529 13.36 -5.06 3.90
CA ARG A 529 13.38 -4.37 5.21
C ARG A 529 14.73 -3.64 5.30
N GLN A 530 14.75 -2.36 4.94
CA GLN A 530 15.92 -1.50 5.05
C GLN A 530 15.94 -0.86 6.45
N ASP A 531 17.11 -0.92 7.08
CA ASP A 531 17.42 -0.12 8.26
C ASP A 531 17.39 1.37 7.86
N SER A 532 16.92 2.25 8.76
CA SER A 532 16.95 3.68 8.49
C SER A 532 18.37 4.24 8.38
N GLY A 533 19.40 3.44 8.69
CA GLY A 533 20.80 3.84 8.53
C GLY A 533 21.19 5.02 9.41
N GLY A 534 20.43 5.24 10.51
CA GLY A 534 20.59 6.38 11.40
C GLY A 534 19.81 7.63 11.01
N HIS A 535 19.06 7.63 9.91
CA HIS A 535 18.15 8.73 9.56
C HIS A 535 16.97 8.78 10.55
N GLN A 536 16.65 10.00 11.02
CA GLN A 536 15.42 10.24 11.76
C GLN A 536 14.25 10.30 10.79
N VAL A 537 13.26 9.42 10.98
CA VAL A 537 12.06 9.42 10.14
C VAL A 537 11.23 10.67 10.42
N GLU A 538 10.90 11.42 9.37
CA GLU A 538 10.09 12.63 9.48
C GLU A 538 8.61 12.36 9.22
N LEU A 539 8.31 11.46 8.28
CA LEU A 539 6.96 11.15 7.81
C LEU A 539 6.70 9.65 7.89
N SER A 540 5.58 9.27 8.48
CA SER A 540 4.95 7.96 8.26
C SER A 540 3.86 8.08 7.20
N PHE A 541 3.87 7.16 6.24
CA PHE A 541 2.92 7.11 5.14
C PHE A 541 2.27 5.73 5.07
N ASN A 542 0.95 5.70 5.00
CA ASN A 542 0.15 4.49 4.82
C ASN A 542 -0.88 4.71 3.70
N TYR A 543 -0.96 3.77 2.76
CA TYR A 543 -1.99 3.74 1.73
C TYR A 543 -2.82 2.46 1.87
N LEU A 544 -4.09 2.63 2.21
CA LEU A 544 -5.02 1.53 2.50
C LEU A 544 -5.74 1.00 1.23
N GLY A 545 -5.44 1.55 0.06
CA GLY A 545 -6.14 1.19 -1.18
C GLY A 545 -7.63 1.54 -1.15
N ARG A 546 -8.44 0.81 -1.90
CA ARG A 546 -9.90 0.95 -1.88
C ARG A 546 -10.49 0.26 -0.65
N LEU A 547 -11.14 1.04 0.19
CA LEU A 547 -11.83 0.53 1.36
C LEU A 547 -13.25 0.11 0.97
N THR A 548 -13.42 -1.16 0.62
CA THR A 548 -14.75 -1.77 0.42
C THR A 548 -15.21 -2.39 1.72
N MET A 549 -16.30 -1.88 2.29
CA MET A 549 -16.89 -2.43 3.51
C MET A 549 -18.02 -3.39 3.17
N PRO A 550 -18.20 -4.49 3.94
CA PRO A 550 -19.39 -5.30 3.83
C PRO A 550 -20.63 -4.43 4.03
N SER A 551 -21.59 -4.56 3.12
CA SER A 551 -22.91 -3.96 3.27
C SER A 551 -23.95 -5.02 2.98
N GLY A 552 -24.96 -5.10 3.83
CA GLY A 552 -25.91 -6.21 3.79
C GLY A 552 -27.08 -6.04 4.73
N SER A 553 -27.50 -7.14 5.32
CA SER A 553 -28.62 -7.21 6.25
C SER A 553 -28.34 -6.47 7.58
N LEU A 554 -27.08 -6.51 8.05
CA LEU A 554 -26.66 -5.93 9.32
C LEU A 554 -25.99 -4.57 9.14
N LEU A 555 -24.90 -4.50 8.39
CA LEU A 555 -24.04 -3.32 8.28
C LEU A 555 -24.47 -2.43 7.11
N GLN A 556 -24.49 -1.12 7.37
CA GLN A 556 -24.77 -0.07 6.36
C GLN A 556 -23.51 0.75 6.01
N GLY A 557 -22.33 0.29 6.44
CA GLY A 557 -21.05 0.98 6.27
C GLY A 557 -20.60 1.77 7.49
N LEU A 558 -19.58 2.61 7.32
CA LEU A 558 -18.99 3.39 8.40
C LEU A 558 -19.83 4.62 8.74
N ALA A 559 -19.99 4.92 10.03
CA ALA A 559 -20.71 6.11 10.51
C ALA A 559 -19.93 7.41 10.27
N ALA A 560 -18.60 7.34 10.36
CA ALA A 560 -17.69 8.47 10.19
C ALA A 560 -16.69 8.30 9.02
N GLY A 561 -16.83 7.24 8.21
CA GLY A 561 -15.96 6.98 7.05
C GLY A 561 -14.53 6.52 7.37
N GLU A 562 -14.20 6.19 8.64
CA GLU A 562 -12.82 5.86 9.03
C GLU A 562 -12.72 4.77 10.11
N ILE A 563 -11.52 4.17 10.18
CA ILE A 563 -11.01 3.36 11.29
C ILE A 563 -10.18 4.26 12.21
N PRO A 564 -10.76 4.87 13.25
CA PRO A 564 -9.97 5.65 14.19
C PRO A 564 -9.03 4.75 15.00
N GLU A 565 -7.72 4.87 14.73
CA GLU A 565 -6.71 4.60 15.75
C GLU A 565 -6.88 5.59 16.89
N MET A 566 -7.06 5.07 18.10
CA MET A 566 -7.35 5.86 19.29
C MET A 566 -6.35 5.48 20.37
N ASN A 567 -5.27 6.25 20.44
CA ASN A 567 -4.23 6.07 21.44
C ASN A 567 -4.46 6.97 22.65
N HIS A 568 -3.95 6.56 23.82
CA HIS A 568 -3.96 7.43 24.98
C HIS A 568 -3.23 8.75 24.67
N PRO A 569 -3.78 9.90 25.06
CA PRO A 569 -3.15 11.22 24.93
C PRO A 569 -1.67 11.26 25.37
N LYS A 570 -1.36 10.57 26.48
CA LYS A 570 -0.01 10.53 27.09
C LYS A 570 0.93 9.49 26.48
N ASN A 571 0.48 8.65 25.54
CA ASN A 571 1.39 7.76 24.81
C ASN A 571 2.20 8.59 23.80
N GLY A 572 3.47 8.23 23.60
CA GLY A 572 4.29 8.92 22.59
C GLY A 572 3.85 8.54 21.19
N ARG A 573 3.82 9.51 20.28
CA ARG A 573 3.70 9.26 18.85
C ARG A 573 5.05 8.80 18.30
N PRO A 574 5.06 7.73 17.48
CA PRO A 574 6.28 7.26 16.84
C PRO A 574 6.82 8.26 15.83
N PHE A 575 5.94 8.98 15.12
CA PHE A 575 6.31 9.85 14.03
C PHE A 575 5.87 11.30 14.26
N PRO A 576 6.71 12.28 13.88
CA PRO A 576 6.35 13.70 13.89
C PRO A 576 5.13 14.00 12.99
N LEU A 577 5.06 13.29 11.87
CA LEU A 577 4.06 13.45 10.83
C LEU A 577 3.53 12.09 10.38
N GLU A 578 2.21 11.95 10.32
CA GLU A 578 1.55 10.74 9.85
C GLU A 578 0.54 11.10 8.75
N LEU A 579 0.62 10.40 7.63
CA LEU A 579 -0.34 10.52 6.54
C LEU A 579 -0.93 9.14 6.23
N VAL A 580 -2.26 9.10 6.19
CA VAL A 580 -3.03 7.92 5.79
C VAL A 580 -3.91 8.28 4.60
N ALA A 581 -3.84 7.51 3.53
CA ALA A 581 -4.63 7.69 2.33
C ALA A 581 -5.45 6.43 1.99
N TRP A 582 -6.66 6.61 1.46
CA TRP A 582 -7.54 5.51 1.06
C TRP A 582 -8.55 5.98 0.01
N ILE A 583 -9.15 5.06 -0.72
CA ILE A 583 -10.21 5.35 -1.69
C ILE A 583 -11.56 4.98 -1.08
N GLU A 584 -12.52 5.89 -1.17
CA GLU A 584 -13.94 5.64 -0.87
C GLU A 584 -14.79 6.14 -2.05
N GLY A 585 -15.48 5.22 -2.73
CA GLY A 585 -16.17 5.52 -3.98
C GLY A 585 -15.20 6.02 -5.06
N GLU A 586 -15.51 7.14 -5.71
CA GLU A 586 -14.67 7.79 -6.74
C GLU A 586 -13.77 8.89 -6.15
N ARG A 587 -13.43 8.80 -4.86
CA ARG A 587 -12.62 9.81 -4.17
C ARG A 587 -11.42 9.18 -3.45
N LEU A 588 -10.25 9.75 -3.70
CA LEU A 588 -9.07 9.55 -2.87
C LEU A 588 -9.17 10.47 -1.66
N LYS A 589 -9.20 9.90 -0.46
CA LYS A 589 -9.19 10.61 0.82
C LYS A 589 -7.81 10.54 1.44
N ILE A 590 -7.39 11.66 2.01
CA ILE A 590 -6.09 11.81 2.65
C ILE A 590 -6.29 12.46 4.01
N ARG A 591 -5.71 11.87 5.04
CA ARG A 591 -5.70 12.38 6.41
C ARG A 591 -4.29 12.62 6.85
N PHE A 592 -4.08 13.78 7.45
CA PHE A 592 -2.80 14.23 7.97
C PHE A 592 -2.93 14.45 9.47
N ARG A 593 -2.00 13.86 10.24
CA ARG A 593 -1.90 14.07 11.68
C ARG A 593 -0.50 14.50 12.04
N TRP A 594 -0.37 15.63 12.73
CA TRP A 594 0.94 16.21 13.05
C TRP A 594 0.90 16.93 14.39
N HIS A 595 2.06 17.23 14.97
CA HIS A 595 2.14 18.02 16.19
C HIS A 595 2.18 19.53 15.87
N ARG A 596 1.39 20.36 16.58
CA ARG A 596 1.32 21.83 16.32
C ARG A 596 2.66 22.55 16.37
N ALA A 597 3.59 22.05 17.18
CA ALA A 597 4.94 22.62 17.29
C ALA A 597 5.80 22.40 16.03
N LEU A 598 5.44 21.45 15.17
CA LEU A 598 6.17 21.13 13.94
C LEU A 598 5.71 21.98 12.75
N LEU A 599 4.40 22.05 12.53
CA LEU A 599 3.80 22.76 11.40
C LEU A 599 2.58 23.55 11.86
N ALA A 600 2.48 24.81 11.42
CA ALA A 600 1.25 25.58 11.57
C ALA A 600 0.15 24.98 10.68
N PRO A 601 -1.14 25.00 11.08
CA PRO A 601 -2.22 24.49 10.24
C PRO A 601 -2.25 25.05 8.82
N ALA A 602 -1.92 26.34 8.64
CA ALA A 602 -1.84 26.97 7.33
C ALA A 602 -0.72 26.39 6.44
N ALA A 603 0.36 25.83 7.03
CA ALA A 603 1.41 25.14 6.29
C ALA A 603 0.92 23.80 5.75
N VAL A 604 0.20 23.03 6.56
CA VAL A 604 -0.42 21.76 6.15
C VAL A 604 -1.44 21.99 5.04
N GLU A 605 -2.25 23.04 5.15
CA GLU A 605 -3.19 23.42 4.09
C GLU A 605 -2.48 23.76 2.76
N GLN A 606 -1.32 24.42 2.81
CA GLN A 606 -0.52 24.72 1.61
C GLN A 606 0.08 23.46 0.98
N ILE A 607 0.62 22.54 1.80
CA ILE A 607 1.13 21.24 1.34
C ILE A 607 0.01 20.45 0.67
N ALA A 608 -1.17 20.37 1.31
CA ALA A 608 -2.32 19.67 0.78
C ALA A 608 -2.81 20.27 -0.56
N GLN A 609 -2.90 21.60 -0.67
CA GLN A 609 -3.28 22.27 -1.93
C GLN A 609 -2.27 21.98 -3.05
N ARG A 610 -0.98 21.98 -2.72
CA ARG A 610 0.07 21.68 -3.69
C ARG A 610 0.03 20.22 -4.12
N GLN A 611 -0.15 19.29 -3.19
CA GLN A 611 -0.31 17.87 -3.49
C GLN A 611 -1.52 17.64 -4.41
N CYS A 612 -2.68 18.23 -4.10
CA CYS A 612 -3.87 18.14 -4.95
C CYS A 612 -3.56 18.62 -6.37
N SER A 613 -2.90 19.78 -6.53
CA SER A 613 -2.54 20.32 -7.84
C SER A 613 -1.60 19.39 -8.62
N LEU A 614 -0.65 18.75 -7.94
CA LEU A 614 0.26 17.78 -8.54
C LEU A 614 -0.47 16.49 -8.93
N PHE A 615 -1.35 15.99 -8.06
CA PHE A 615 -2.14 14.79 -8.33
C PHE A 615 -3.13 15.01 -9.49
N GLU A 616 -3.77 16.18 -9.55
CA GLU A 616 -4.63 16.58 -10.69
C GLU A 616 -3.87 16.58 -12.01
N SER A 617 -2.58 16.95 -12.01
CA SER A 617 -1.75 16.92 -13.23
C SER A 617 -1.48 15.50 -13.74
N LEU A 618 -1.68 14.48 -12.89
CA LEU A 618 -1.59 13.06 -13.28
C LEU A 618 -2.90 12.52 -13.87
N LEU A 619 -4.04 13.20 -13.66
CA LEU A 619 -5.36 12.79 -14.16
C LEU A 619 -5.57 13.34 -15.59
N GLU A 620 -5.63 12.47 -16.61
CA GLU A 620 -5.97 12.88 -17.98
C GLU A 620 -7.44 13.38 -18.06
N GLY A 621 -7.69 14.61 -18.54
CA GLY A 621 -9.03 15.07 -18.95
C GLY A 621 -10.10 15.28 -17.87
N ALA A 622 -9.76 15.40 -16.59
CA ALA A 622 -10.73 15.41 -15.48
C ALA A 622 -11.37 16.77 -15.16
N VAL A 623 -12.60 16.71 -14.62
CA VAL A 623 -13.45 17.84 -14.18
C VAL A 623 -12.96 18.41 -12.84
N LYS A 624 -13.04 19.74 -12.69
CA LYS A 624 -12.61 20.48 -11.47
C LYS A 624 -13.15 19.84 -10.18
N PRO A 625 -12.30 19.58 -9.17
CA PRO A 625 -12.73 18.97 -7.93
C PRO A 625 -13.53 19.92 -7.04
N LYS A 626 -14.27 19.30 -6.11
CA LYS A 626 -14.91 19.97 -4.98
C LYS A 626 -14.04 19.76 -3.75
N VAL A 627 -13.20 20.74 -3.42
CA VAL A 627 -12.45 20.74 -2.16
C VAL A 627 -13.45 20.91 -1.01
N ILE A 628 -13.67 19.87 -0.22
CA ILE A 628 -14.47 19.94 1.00
C ILE A 628 -13.49 20.01 2.18
N LEU A 629 -13.19 21.24 2.63
CA LEU A 629 -12.47 21.47 3.88
C LEU A 629 -13.39 21.08 5.05
N LYS A 630 -13.20 19.88 5.62
CA LYS A 630 -13.75 19.54 6.93
C LYS A 630 -12.64 19.70 7.98
N LYS A 631 -12.66 20.84 8.66
CA LYS A 631 -12.01 20.96 9.97
C LYS A 631 -12.86 20.14 10.94
N ASP A 632 -12.31 19.19 11.69
CA ASP A 632 -13.05 18.58 12.81
C ASP A 632 -12.87 19.44 14.07
N PRO A 633 -13.83 20.32 14.42
CA PRO A 633 -13.74 21.17 15.59
C PRO A 633 -13.91 20.41 16.92
N ASN A 634 -14.25 19.11 16.91
CA ASN A 634 -14.59 18.37 18.11
C ASN A 634 -13.37 17.78 18.82
N LEU A 635 -12.32 17.36 18.10
CA LEU A 635 -11.17 16.68 18.72
C LEU A 635 -10.42 17.61 19.69
N SER A 636 -10.10 18.83 19.27
CA SER A 636 -9.40 19.83 20.11
C SER A 636 -10.20 20.24 21.36
N LYS A 637 -11.53 20.35 21.26
CA LYS A 637 -12.44 20.60 22.38
C LYS A 637 -12.60 19.41 23.31
N LEU A 638 -12.48 18.19 22.79
CA LEU A 638 -12.57 16.96 23.57
C LEU A 638 -11.35 16.76 24.48
N MET A 639 -10.18 17.00 23.91
CA MET A 639 -8.89 16.88 24.60
C MET A 639 -8.75 17.88 25.77
N SER A 640 -9.26 19.09 25.60
CA SER A 640 -9.29 20.08 26.69
C SER A 640 -10.26 19.73 27.84
N LYS A 641 -11.33 18.98 27.58
CA LYS A 641 -12.28 18.52 28.61
C LYS A 641 -11.77 17.31 29.41
N LEU A 642 -10.88 16.49 28.85
CA LEU A 642 -10.21 15.42 29.59
C LEU A 642 -9.24 15.98 30.65
N LYS A 643 -8.58 17.11 30.36
CA LYS A 643 -7.68 17.81 31.31
C LYS A 643 -8.37 18.24 32.60
N SER A 644 -9.67 18.51 32.59
CA SER A 644 -10.40 18.95 33.80
C SER A 644 -10.84 17.82 34.73
N ARG A 645 -10.71 16.55 34.32
CA ARG A 645 -11.09 15.38 35.14
C ARG A 645 -9.93 14.75 35.93
N ASP A 646 -8.69 14.93 35.48
CA ASP A 646 -7.48 14.41 36.15
C ASP A 646 -6.87 15.37 37.20
N GLY A 647 -7.61 16.41 37.58
CA GLY A 647 -7.21 17.35 38.62
C GLY A 647 -7.27 16.74 40.02
N THR A 648 -6.39 15.79 40.34
CA THR A 648 -5.88 15.52 41.71
C THR A 648 -4.74 14.50 41.68
N ARG A 649 -3.51 14.99 41.46
CA ARG A 649 -2.37 14.91 42.40
C ARG A 649 -1.14 15.44 41.68
N GLN A 650 -0.52 16.41 42.33
CA GLN A 650 0.62 17.22 41.88
C GLN A 650 1.83 16.38 41.49
#